data_AF-A0A1Y1SKB5-F1
#
_entry.id   AF-A0A1Y1SKB5-F1
#
_cell.length_a   1.000
_cell.length_b   1.000
_cell.length_c   1.000
_cell.angle_alpha   90.00
_cell.angle_beta   90.00
_cell.angle_gamma   90.00
#
_symmetry.space_group_name_H-M   'P 1'
#
loop_
_entity.id
_entity.type
_entity.pdbx_description
1 polymer ?
#
loop_
_entity_poly.entity_id
_entity_poly.type
_entity_poly.pdbx_seq_one_letter_code
_entity_poly.pdbx_strand_id
1 'polypeptide(L)'
;MHRSGTSLATRMVQACGFQVPGQALSATADNPEGYSEPRALVRANNRILAELNRHWSDHRPLEEHVRQQVFARWQRRAMRLIGLWLRHHSRLVLKDPRLCLTFPLWRDAAVAHNVNLRVLLVQRDASDVSRSLAARAEIPAFRPAAIVQPERSDLLWWRHVLWAERYSRGLNRQQQTYQQMLAGHLDPLKALLRPWWPDDDAPCALVRSASRAGNAVIADTAQAELGQDLLGLAAREARFDQLRNAFMQVQQRFASLRHRLPPPEQPDLYAAQLLRAYQHAGLAPEHLSGHVIFLSGAPGSRGHIYRVEHSARSLRERGMRVDVVSAAEHVALAPDTRAVVMFRTRADAHLNDLILRCKNSAVPLIYDIDDAVFDSKLMTPRYFDYMRVRSDQAAQWVEGAPLYAHAMQQCDAVIVTTQPLAARAASVHPQVKVVPNGLAPDRLALMPRDQADELIRIGYASGTPTHQKDFAEVAQALAAVLARYPTARLCVLGHLDLDEFPELEAVHGQIEQRPLVDFDALPAELARFDINLAPLQRDNPFCDCKSELKYFEAAAVGVTTIASATPPMCDAIIDGQTGFIARDSGQWQRLLIQLIEQPALRRDCARRARAHALACYGPEARGEWFISVFSALLRDITQ
;
A
#
# COMPACT_ATOMS: atom_id res chain seq x y z
N MET A 1 20.46 -11.58 -4.21
CA MET A 1 19.08 -12.04 -3.89
C MET A 1 18.83 -11.89 -2.40
N HIS A 2 17.59 -12.01 -1.93
CA HIS A 2 17.29 -12.09 -0.50
C HIS A 2 18.03 -13.29 0.11
N ARG A 3 18.40 -13.19 1.40
CA ARG A 3 19.07 -14.25 2.18
C ARG A 3 20.46 -14.72 1.66
N SER A 4 21.07 -13.98 0.74
CA SER A 4 22.43 -14.25 0.24
C SER A 4 23.58 -13.82 1.19
N GLY A 5 23.28 -13.43 2.44
CA GLY A 5 24.32 -13.02 3.41
C GLY A 5 24.88 -11.60 3.21
N THR A 6 24.23 -10.76 2.40
CA THR A 6 24.67 -9.40 2.07
C THR A 6 24.65 -8.42 3.25
N SER A 7 23.88 -8.69 4.31
CA SER A 7 23.88 -7.84 5.52
C SER A 7 25.20 -7.93 6.29
N LEU A 8 25.81 -9.12 6.40
CA LEU A 8 27.12 -9.29 7.04
C LEU A 8 28.21 -8.53 6.27
N ALA A 9 28.24 -8.71 4.94
CA ALA A 9 29.17 -7.99 4.07
C ALA A 9 28.99 -6.46 4.18
N THR A 10 27.75 -5.97 4.28
CA THR A 10 27.48 -4.53 4.43
C THR A 10 28.04 -3.99 5.74
N ARG A 11 27.87 -4.71 6.85
CA ARG A 11 28.45 -4.31 8.15
C ARG A 11 29.97 -4.29 8.13
N MET A 12 30.61 -5.25 7.46
CA MET A 12 32.08 -5.23 7.26
C MET A 12 32.53 -4.02 6.45
N VAL A 13 31.79 -3.67 5.39
CA VAL A 13 32.05 -2.46 4.60
C VAL A 13 31.86 -1.19 5.45
N GLN A 14 30.86 -1.17 6.35
CA GLN A 14 30.68 -0.07 7.30
C GLN A 14 31.83 0.05 8.30
N ALA A 15 32.37 -1.08 8.77
CA ALA A 15 33.57 -1.09 9.63
C ALA A 15 34.80 -0.52 8.92
N CYS A 16 34.86 -0.56 7.59
CA CYS A 16 35.88 0.10 6.77
C CYS A 16 35.60 1.61 6.53
N GLY A 17 34.63 2.20 7.25
CA GLY A 17 34.31 3.63 7.20
C GLY A 17 33.32 4.08 6.12
N PHE A 18 32.61 3.15 5.48
CA PHE A 18 31.53 3.47 4.54
C PHE A 18 30.19 3.64 5.25
N GLN A 19 29.32 4.51 4.74
CA GLN A 19 28.03 4.79 5.35
C GLN A 19 26.87 4.26 4.50
N VAL A 20 25.86 3.69 5.17
CA VAL A 20 24.57 3.40 4.54
C VAL A 20 23.82 4.73 4.47
N PRO A 21 23.47 5.26 3.29
CA PRO A 21 22.88 6.58 3.19
C PRO A 21 21.45 6.66 3.73
N GLY A 22 21.12 7.78 4.36
CA GLY A 22 19.78 8.07 4.87
C GLY A 22 19.35 7.14 6.01
N GLN A 23 18.04 6.93 6.16
CA GLN A 23 17.51 5.99 7.15
C GLN A 23 17.56 4.55 6.64
N ALA A 24 18.23 3.67 7.37
CA ALA A 24 18.23 2.24 7.09
C ALA A 24 16.88 1.58 7.47
N LEU A 25 16.56 0.44 6.85
CA LEU A 25 15.46 -0.42 7.30
C LEU A 25 15.76 -0.97 8.70
N SER A 26 14.75 -0.89 9.57
CA SER A 26 14.83 -1.33 10.97
C SER A 26 14.97 -2.85 11.08
N ALA A 27 15.52 -3.32 12.20
CA ALA A 27 15.57 -4.74 12.54
C ALA A 27 14.17 -5.35 12.66
N THR A 28 14.08 -6.64 12.37
CA THR A 28 12.85 -7.43 12.43
C THR A 28 13.14 -8.83 12.99
N ALA A 29 12.10 -9.60 13.33
CA ALA A 29 12.25 -10.94 13.89
C ALA A 29 13.04 -11.93 13.00
N ASP A 30 13.02 -11.79 11.67
CA ASP A 30 13.80 -12.62 10.74
C ASP A 30 15.22 -12.11 10.44
N ASN A 31 15.54 -10.89 10.92
CA ASN A 31 16.87 -10.28 10.85
C ASN A 31 17.08 -9.30 12.03
N PRO A 32 17.39 -9.82 13.23
CA PRO A 32 17.45 -9.04 14.47
C PRO A 32 18.53 -7.95 14.48
N GLU A 33 19.53 -8.05 13.61
CA GLU A 33 20.64 -7.11 13.51
C GLU A 33 20.40 -5.98 12.49
N GLY A 34 19.22 -5.93 11.87
CA GLY A 34 18.88 -4.91 10.87
C GLY A 34 19.36 -5.24 9.45
N TYR A 35 18.81 -4.54 8.47
CA TYR A 35 19.01 -4.90 7.05
C TYR A 35 20.14 -4.15 6.36
N SER A 36 20.59 -3.03 6.93
CA SER A 36 21.58 -2.14 6.31
C SER A 36 21.18 -1.71 4.87
N GLU A 37 19.88 -1.65 4.61
CA GLU A 37 19.28 -1.25 3.33
C GLU A 37 18.77 0.19 3.45
N PRO A 38 19.21 1.14 2.60
CA PRO A 38 18.66 2.49 2.57
C PRO A 38 17.16 2.46 2.23
N ARG A 39 16.29 3.00 3.10
CA ARG A 39 14.83 3.01 2.88
C ARG A 39 14.45 3.63 1.52
N ALA A 40 15.09 4.74 1.15
CA ALA A 40 14.84 5.41 -0.12
C ALA A 40 15.26 4.55 -1.34
N LEU A 41 16.35 3.78 -1.23
CA LEU A 41 16.79 2.86 -2.27
C LEU A 41 15.80 1.69 -2.44
N VAL A 42 15.33 1.11 -1.33
CA VAL A 42 14.34 0.03 -1.34
C VAL A 42 13.02 0.48 -1.95
N ARG A 43 12.54 1.67 -1.55
CA ARG A 43 11.35 2.29 -2.14
C ARG A 43 11.51 2.48 -3.65
N ALA A 44 12.63 3.04 -4.09
CA ALA A 44 12.90 3.25 -5.50
C ALA A 44 12.96 1.93 -6.30
N ASN A 45 13.69 0.93 -5.81
CA ASN A 45 13.79 -0.38 -6.48
C ASN A 45 12.44 -1.10 -6.61
N ASN A 46 11.60 -1.05 -5.57
CA ASN A 46 10.25 -1.62 -5.64
C ASN A 46 9.40 -0.90 -6.71
N ARG A 47 9.46 0.43 -6.80
CA ARG A 47 8.74 1.20 -7.82
C ARG A 47 9.23 0.90 -9.23
N ILE A 48 10.54 0.80 -9.44
CA ILE A 48 11.13 0.46 -10.74
C ILE A 48 10.65 -0.93 -11.18
N LEU A 49 10.70 -1.93 -10.30
CA LEU A 49 10.23 -3.28 -10.62
C LEU A 49 8.71 -3.30 -10.90
N ALA A 50 7.92 -2.53 -10.16
CA ALA A 50 6.49 -2.42 -10.37
C ALA A 50 6.14 -1.79 -11.73
N GLU A 51 6.84 -0.73 -12.16
CA GLU A 51 6.67 -0.16 -13.51
C GLU A 51 7.07 -1.13 -14.62
N LEU A 52 7.96 -2.09 -14.33
CA LEU A 52 8.30 -3.18 -15.23
C LEU A 52 7.28 -4.33 -15.18
N ASN A 53 6.21 -4.20 -14.40
CA ASN A 53 5.26 -5.26 -14.09
C ASN A 53 5.98 -6.53 -13.60
N ARG A 54 6.93 -6.36 -12.69
CA ARG A 54 7.73 -7.42 -12.07
C ARG A 54 7.76 -7.27 -10.56
N HIS A 55 8.03 -8.40 -9.91
CA HIS A 55 8.33 -8.49 -8.49
C HIS A 55 9.75 -9.06 -8.30
N TRP A 56 10.32 -8.87 -7.10
CA TRP A 56 11.66 -9.43 -6.81
C TRP A 56 11.65 -10.97 -6.91
N SER A 57 10.54 -11.62 -6.57
CA SER A 57 10.33 -13.08 -6.66
C SER A 57 9.67 -13.54 -7.96
N ASP A 58 9.64 -12.69 -8.98
CA ASP A 58 9.33 -13.09 -10.34
C ASP A 58 10.54 -13.80 -10.96
N HIS A 59 10.39 -14.77 -11.86
CA HIS A 59 11.53 -15.38 -12.57
C HIS A 59 11.43 -15.16 -14.08
N ARG A 60 10.36 -14.52 -14.56
CA ARG A 60 10.11 -14.28 -15.98
C ARG A 60 11.15 -13.32 -16.57
N PRO A 61 11.54 -13.51 -17.84
CA PRO A 61 12.38 -12.56 -18.56
C PRO A 61 11.79 -11.15 -18.52
N LEU A 62 12.67 -10.15 -18.53
CA LEU A 62 12.32 -8.74 -18.66
C LEU A 62 12.60 -8.33 -20.09
N GLU A 63 11.61 -7.76 -20.76
CA GLU A 63 11.76 -7.26 -22.12
C GLU A 63 12.67 -6.02 -22.11
N GLU A 64 13.74 -6.09 -22.90
CA GLU A 64 14.83 -5.12 -22.85
C GLU A 64 14.37 -3.70 -23.20
N HIS A 65 13.45 -3.55 -24.16
CA HIS A 65 12.89 -2.26 -24.56
C HIS A 65 12.06 -1.61 -23.44
N VAL A 66 11.21 -2.39 -22.75
CA VAL A 66 10.43 -1.92 -21.58
C VAL A 66 11.38 -1.50 -20.46
N ARG A 67 12.44 -2.28 -20.23
CA ARG A 67 13.47 -1.99 -19.23
C ARG A 67 14.16 -0.66 -19.48
N GLN A 68 14.57 -0.41 -20.72
CA GLN A 68 15.23 0.83 -21.11
C GLN A 68 14.32 2.04 -20.95
N GLN A 69 13.06 1.94 -21.36
CA GLN A 69 12.07 3.02 -21.20
C GLN A 69 11.85 3.39 -19.73
N VAL A 70 11.63 2.40 -18.86
CA VAL A 70 11.45 2.64 -17.42
C VAL A 70 12.72 3.25 -16.83
N PHE A 71 13.91 2.71 -17.13
CA PHE A 71 15.15 3.22 -16.57
C PHE A 71 15.43 4.66 -17.02
N ALA A 72 15.15 5.01 -18.27
CA ALA A 72 15.30 6.38 -18.76
C ALA A 72 14.44 7.39 -17.96
N ARG A 73 13.19 7.03 -17.61
CA ARG A 73 12.31 7.86 -16.77
C ARG A 73 12.84 8.02 -15.35
N TRP A 74 13.50 6.98 -14.83
CA TRP A 74 14.06 6.96 -13.48
C TRP A 74 15.46 7.57 -13.36
N GLN A 75 16.18 7.74 -14.47
CA GLN A 75 17.57 8.19 -14.48
C GLN A 75 17.79 9.48 -13.68
N ARG A 76 16.99 10.52 -13.94
CA ARG A 76 17.09 11.82 -13.21
C ARG A 76 16.83 11.67 -11.71
N ARG A 77 15.91 10.79 -11.31
CA ARG A 77 15.58 10.55 -9.90
C ARG A 77 16.69 9.78 -9.19
N ALA A 78 17.23 8.75 -9.83
CA ALA A 78 18.37 8.00 -9.32
C ALA A 78 19.60 8.89 -9.13
N MET A 79 19.90 9.75 -10.12
CA MET A 79 20.98 10.75 -10.02
C MET A 79 20.75 11.69 -8.84
N ARG A 80 19.54 12.23 -8.67
CA ARG A 80 19.24 13.14 -7.56
C ARG A 80 19.44 12.48 -6.20
N LEU A 81 19.02 11.22 -6.04
CA LEU A 81 19.19 10.47 -4.80
C LEU A 81 20.67 10.24 -4.47
N ILE A 82 21.47 9.80 -5.45
CA ILE A 82 22.91 9.62 -5.26
C ILE A 82 23.58 10.95 -4.91
N GLY A 83 23.26 12.02 -5.64
CA GLY A 83 23.81 13.36 -5.37
C GLY A 83 23.47 13.86 -3.97
N LEU A 84 22.23 13.64 -3.50
CA LEU A 84 21.84 13.97 -2.13
C LEU A 84 22.68 13.19 -1.10
N TRP A 85 22.88 11.89 -1.29
CA TRP A 85 23.65 11.06 -0.36
C TRP A 85 25.13 11.45 -0.32
N LEU A 86 25.72 11.79 -1.47
CA LEU A 86 27.10 12.22 -1.57
C LEU A 86 27.37 13.56 -0.89
N ARG A 87 26.34 14.42 -0.71
CA ARG A 87 26.47 15.66 0.08
C ARG A 87 26.73 15.40 1.56
N HIS A 88 26.25 14.28 2.10
CA HIS A 88 26.36 13.96 3.52
C HIS A 88 27.54 13.06 3.83
N HIS A 89 27.90 12.17 2.90
CA HIS A 89 29.01 11.22 3.10
C HIS A 89 29.80 11.02 1.81
N SER A 90 31.12 11.09 1.92
CA SER A 90 32.06 10.85 0.80
C SER A 90 32.26 9.38 0.47
N ARG A 91 31.85 8.47 1.37
CA ARG A 91 31.97 7.01 1.22
C ARG A 91 30.64 6.34 1.53
N LEU A 92 30.02 5.74 0.52
CA LEU A 92 28.68 5.16 0.61
C LEU A 92 28.70 3.67 0.29
N VAL A 93 27.91 2.89 1.02
CA VAL A 93 27.57 1.51 0.67
C VAL A 93 26.07 1.41 0.38
N LEU A 94 25.75 0.94 -0.83
CA LEU A 94 24.37 0.69 -1.25
C LEU A 94 24.10 -0.80 -1.23
N LYS A 95 23.10 -1.21 -0.45
CA LYS A 95 22.63 -2.59 -0.41
C LYS A 95 21.12 -2.64 -0.52
N ASP A 96 20.65 -3.49 -1.43
CA ASP A 96 19.28 -3.98 -1.55
C ASP A 96 19.33 -5.27 -2.39
N PRO A 97 18.72 -6.38 -1.96
CA PRO A 97 18.62 -7.61 -2.75
C PRO A 97 18.15 -7.43 -4.21
N ARG A 98 17.36 -6.39 -4.49
CA ARG A 98 16.79 -6.03 -5.79
C ARG A 98 17.75 -5.24 -6.66
N LEU A 99 18.84 -4.71 -6.11
CA LEU A 99 19.86 -4.02 -6.92
C LEU A 99 20.34 -4.91 -8.06
N CYS A 100 20.44 -6.22 -7.88
CA CYS A 100 20.80 -7.15 -8.96
C CYS A 100 19.93 -7.00 -10.22
N LEU A 101 18.67 -6.56 -10.07
CA LEU A 101 17.70 -6.39 -11.15
C LEU A 101 17.68 -4.95 -11.70
N THR A 102 17.99 -3.97 -10.85
CA THR A 102 17.93 -2.53 -11.18
C THR A 102 19.31 -1.89 -11.33
N PHE A 103 20.38 -2.67 -11.20
CA PHE A 103 21.77 -2.18 -11.12
C PHE A 103 22.17 -1.25 -12.25
N PRO A 104 21.81 -1.48 -13.53
CA PRO A 104 22.23 -0.60 -14.62
C PRO A 104 21.82 0.86 -14.40
N LEU A 105 20.59 1.10 -13.93
CA LEU A 105 20.10 2.45 -13.62
C LEU A 105 20.94 3.13 -12.53
N TRP A 106 21.23 2.41 -11.45
CA TRP A 106 22.01 2.95 -10.32
C TRP A 106 23.48 3.14 -10.66
N ARG A 107 24.05 2.23 -11.46
CA ARG A 107 25.40 2.37 -12.02
C ARG A 107 25.48 3.65 -12.85
N ASP A 108 24.57 3.83 -13.80
CA ASP A 108 24.60 4.98 -14.71
C ASP A 108 24.40 6.28 -13.93
N ALA A 109 23.53 6.27 -12.92
CA ALA A 109 23.36 7.40 -12.02
C ALA A 109 24.61 7.70 -11.16
N ALA A 110 25.33 6.68 -10.70
CA ALA A 110 26.57 6.85 -9.92
C ALA A 110 27.72 7.37 -10.79
N VAL A 111 27.86 6.84 -12.01
CA VAL A 111 28.85 7.29 -13.00
C VAL A 111 28.62 8.76 -13.37
N ALA A 112 27.36 9.20 -13.49
CA ALA A 112 27.04 10.59 -13.77
C ALA A 112 27.49 11.58 -12.66
N HIS A 113 27.78 11.08 -11.46
CA HIS A 113 28.37 11.86 -10.35
C HIS A 113 29.88 11.65 -10.20
N ASN A 114 30.53 11.03 -11.19
CA ASN A 114 31.96 10.70 -11.17
C ASN A 114 32.39 9.90 -9.93
N VAL A 115 31.49 9.06 -9.40
CA VAL A 115 31.79 8.21 -8.25
C VAL A 115 32.72 7.07 -8.68
N ASN A 116 33.75 6.81 -7.88
CA ASN A 116 34.57 5.59 -8.01
C ASN A 116 33.75 4.36 -7.57
N LEU A 117 32.95 3.83 -8.50
CA LEU A 117 32.03 2.73 -8.23
C LEU A 117 32.76 1.39 -8.14
N ARG A 118 32.62 0.73 -6.99
CA ARG A 118 33.14 -0.63 -6.72
C ARG A 118 31.98 -1.58 -6.43
N VAL A 119 32.05 -2.80 -6.94
CA VAL A 119 30.96 -3.79 -6.82
C VAL A 119 31.42 -5.02 -6.05
N LEU A 120 30.70 -5.37 -4.98
CA LEU A 120 30.87 -6.64 -4.29
C LEU A 120 29.72 -7.59 -4.65
N LEU A 121 30.04 -8.68 -5.34
CA LEU A 121 29.10 -9.76 -5.62
C LEU A 121 29.16 -10.78 -4.48
N VAL A 122 28.20 -10.69 -3.56
CA VAL A 122 28.07 -11.65 -2.46
C VAL A 122 27.25 -12.84 -2.92
N GLN A 123 27.85 -14.03 -2.87
CA GLN A 123 27.24 -15.27 -3.31
C GLN A 123 27.07 -16.23 -2.14
N ARG A 124 25.93 -16.90 -2.09
CA ARG A 124 25.65 -17.98 -1.13
C ARG A 124 25.12 -19.15 -1.93
N ASP A 125 25.44 -20.36 -1.48
CA ASP A 125 24.94 -21.59 -2.09
C ASP A 125 23.42 -21.53 -2.31
N ALA A 126 22.96 -21.97 -3.49
CA ALA A 126 21.56 -21.87 -3.88
C ALA A 126 20.65 -22.68 -2.94
N SER A 127 21.10 -23.86 -2.51
CA SER A 127 20.36 -24.73 -1.58
C SER A 127 20.23 -24.08 -0.19
N ASP A 128 21.27 -23.38 0.27
CA ASP A 128 21.22 -22.63 1.52
C ASP A 128 20.28 -21.42 1.45
N VAL A 129 20.27 -20.71 0.32
CA VAL A 129 19.34 -19.60 0.09
C VAL A 129 17.91 -20.12 0.05
N SER A 130 17.69 -21.26 -0.61
CA SER A 130 16.42 -21.97 -0.70
C SER A 130 15.87 -22.35 0.67
N ARG A 131 16.65 -23.11 1.46
CA ARG A 131 16.28 -23.46 2.85
C ARG A 131 15.98 -22.21 3.69
N SER A 132 16.81 -21.17 3.56
CA SER A 132 16.61 -19.94 4.32
C SER A 132 15.38 -19.15 3.90
N LEU A 133 14.93 -19.24 2.64
CA LEU A 133 13.68 -18.63 2.18
C LEU A 133 12.46 -19.46 2.57
N ALA A 134 12.58 -20.79 2.59
CA ALA A 134 11.54 -21.69 3.07
C ALA A 134 11.25 -21.50 4.56
N ALA A 135 12.29 -21.34 5.39
CA ALA A 135 12.17 -21.10 6.83
C ALA A 135 11.34 -19.85 7.19
N ARG A 136 11.17 -18.88 6.28
CA ARG A 136 10.28 -17.72 6.49
C ARG A 136 8.81 -18.12 6.60
N ALA A 137 8.41 -19.29 6.12
CA ALA A 137 7.04 -19.78 6.25
C ALA A 137 6.64 -20.00 7.73
N GLU A 138 7.63 -20.32 8.56
CA GLU A 138 7.48 -20.55 10.00
C GLU A 138 7.41 -19.23 10.80
N ILE A 139 7.74 -18.10 10.17
CA ILE A 139 7.69 -16.78 10.80
C ILE A 139 6.45 -16.03 10.30
N PRO A 140 5.38 -15.86 11.10
CA PRO A 140 4.09 -15.32 10.63
C PRO A 140 4.14 -13.93 10.00
N ALA A 141 5.13 -13.12 10.35
CA ALA A 141 5.38 -11.79 9.76
C ALA A 141 6.04 -11.84 8.37
N PHE A 142 6.71 -12.95 8.02
CA PHE A 142 7.50 -13.09 6.79
C PHE A 142 7.01 -14.17 5.84
N ARG A 143 5.97 -14.91 6.21
CA ARG A 143 5.30 -15.93 5.39
C ARG A 143 4.98 -15.44 3.96
N PRO A 144 4.52 -14.19 3.71
CA PRO A 144 4.29 -13.70 2.34
C PRO A 144 5.56 -13.56 1.48
N ALA A 145 6.73 -13.45 2.10
CA ALA A 145 8.04 -13.39 1.45
C ALA A 145 8.77 -14.75 1.47
N ALA A 146 8.13 -15.80 1.98
CA ALA A 146 8.65 -17.16 1.96
C ALA A 146 8.55 -17.75 0.56
N ILE A 147 9.56 -18.51 0.17
CA ILE A 147 9.55 -19.32 -1.06
C ILE A 147 9.86 -20.74 -0.61
N VAL A 148 8.82 -21.56 -0.53
CA VAL A 148 8.90 -22.93 0.02
C VAL A 148 9.24 -23.97 -1.05
N GLN A 149 9.05 -23.66 -2.34
CA GLN A 149 9.42 -24.53 -3.45
C GLN A 149 10.90 -24.31 -3.83
N PRO A 150 11.78 -25.33 -3.66
CA PRO A 150 13.21 -25.19 -3.94
C PRO A 150 13.52 -24.79 -5.39
N GLU A 151 12.81 -25.36 -6.35
CA GLU A 151 13.02 -25.10 -7.78
C GLU A 151 12.73 -23.64 -8.13
N ARG A 152 11.72 -23.04 -7.47
CA ARG A 152 11.41 -21.62 -7.63
C ARG A 152 12.49 -20.74 -7.00
N SER A 153 13.00 -21.12 -5.83
CA SER A 153 14.13 -20.42 -5.21
C SER A 153 15.37 -20.46 -6.10
N ASP A 154 15.68 -21.61 -6.69
CA ASP A 154 16.85 -21.79 -7.56
C ASP A 154 16.73 -20.95 -8.84
N LEU A 155 15.55 -20.94 -9.47
CA LEU A 155 15.29 -20.07 -10.64
C LEU A 155 15.47 -18.58 -10.31
N LEU A 156 15.04 -18.16 -9.12
CA LEU A 156 15.23 -16.79 -8.64
C LEU A 156 16.70 -16.51 -8.36
N TRP A 157 17.40 -17.45 -7.74
CA TRP A 157 18.81 -17.34 -7.43
C TRP A 157 19.62 -17.14 -8.70
N TRP A 158 19.39 -18.00 -9.70
CA TRP A 158 19.99 -17.89 -11.02
C TRP A 158 19.73 -16.54 -11.66
N ARG A 159 18.48 -16.07 -11.67
CA ARG A 159 18.16 -14.76 -12.25
C ARG A 159 18.97 -13.63 -11.63
N HIS A 160 19.01 -13.56 -10.30
CA HIS A 160 19.70 -12.46 -9.61
C HIS A 160 21.22 -12.52 -9.77
N VAL A 161 21.80 -13.72 -9.71
CA VAL A 161 23.26 -13.90 -9.87
C VAL A 161 23.69 -13.58 -11.31
N LEU A 162 22.97 -14.10 -12.31
CA LEU A 162 23.26 -13.88 -13.73
C LEU A 162 23.19 -12.40 -14.09
N TRP A 163 22.20 -11.68 -13.56
CA TRP A 163 22.04 -10.25 -13.82
C TRP A 163 23.09 -9.40 -13.09
N ALA A 164 23.37 -9.71 -11.83
CA ALA A 164 24.39 -9.00 -11.07
C ALA A 164 25.77 -9.16 -11.72
N GLU A 165 26.12 -10.35 -12.19
CA GLU A 165 27.35 -10.59 -12.95
C GLU A 165 27.35 -9.79 -14.25
N ARG A 166 26.34 -10.00 -15.11
CA ARG A 166 26.28 -9.38 -16.45
C ARG A 166 26.43 -7.87 -16.40
N TYR A 167 25.68 -7.20 -15.52
CA TYR A 167 25.61 -5.75 -15.50
C TYR A 167 26.72 -5.09 -14.67
N SER A 168 27.51 -5.89 -13.92
CA SER A 168 28.72 -5.42 -13.25
C SER A 168 29.99 -5.63 -14.09
N ARG A 169 29.90 -6.27 -15.26
CA ARG A 169 31.03 -6.37 -16.21
C ARG A 169 31.59 -4.99 -16.56
N GLY A 170 32.91 -4.92 -16.72
CA GLY A 170 33.64 -3.67 -16.98
C GLY A 170 33.81 -2.76 -15.75
N LEU A 171 33.26 -3.09 -14.57
CA LEU A 171 33.51 -2.37 -13.32
C LEU A 171 34.57 -3.04 -12.46
N ASN A 172 35.15 -2.28 -11.52
CA ASN A 172 35.97 -2.84 -10.45
C ASN A 172 35.09 -3.68 -9.51
N ARG A 173 35.06 -5.00 -9.75
CA ARG A 173 34.21 -5.94 -9.03
C ARG A 173 35.01 -7.06 -8.38
N GLN A 174 34.58 -7.48 -7.20
CA GLN A 174 35.10 -8.65 -6.50
C GLN A 174 33.94 -9.60 -6.15
N GLN A 175 34.21 -10.90 -6.15
CA GLN A 175 33.27 -11.93 -5.75
C GLN A 175 33.67 -12.49 -4.40
N GLN A 176 32.71 -12.62 -3.50
CA GLN A 176 32.93 -13.11 -2.14
C GLN A 176 31.82 -14.08 -1.78
N THR A 177 32.15 -15.32 -1.43
CA THR A 177 31.14 -16.27 -0.97
C THR A 177 30.83 -16.08 0.51
N TYR A 178 29.60 -16.42 0.90
CA TYR A 178 29.16 -16.35 2.29
C TYR A 178 29.94 -17.33 3.17
N GLN A 179 30.25 -18.52 2.66
CA GLN A 179 31.08 -19.51 3.35
C GLN A 179 32.51 -19.00 3.57
N GLN A 180 33.12 -18.38 2.57
CA GLN A 180 34.44 -17.75 2.73
C GLN A 180 34.41 -16.64 3.80
N MET A 181 33.37 -15.81 3.83
CA MET A 181 33.23 -14.78 4.86
C MET A 181 33.09 -15.38 6.26
N LEU A 182 32.29 -16.44 6.43
CA LEU A 182 32.14 -17.13 7.72
C LEU A 182 33.42 -17.83 8.19
N ALA A 183 34.24 -18.29 7.24
CA ALA A 183 35.56 -18.88 7.50
C ALA A 183 36.67 -17.82 7.70
N GLY A 184 36.35 -16.53 7.60
CA GLY A 184 37.34 -15.45 7.73
C GLY A 184 38.23 -15.24 6.51
N HIS A 185 37.96 -15.92 5.39
CA HIS A 185 38.65 -15.71 4.11
C HIS A 185 38.09 -14.47 3.40
N LEU A 186 38.66 -13.31 3.74
CA LEU A 186 38.17 -11.99 3.29
C LEU A 186 39.01 -11.37 2.17
N ASP A 187 39.91 -12.11 1.53
CA ASP A 187 40.85 -11.57 0.53
C ASP A 187 40.16 -10.83 -0.63
N PRO A 188 39.03 -11.31 -1.21
CA PRO A 188 38.31 -10.55 -2.23
C PRO A 188 37.72 -9.23 -1.71
N LEU A 189 37.13 -9.23 -0.50
CA LEU A 189 36.61 -8.03 0.13
C LEU A 189 37.74 -7.03 0.47
N LYS A 190 38.87 -7.53 1.00
CA LYS A 190 40.09 -6.77 1.27
C LYS A 190 40.64 -6.14 0.00
N ALA A 191 40.70 -6.89 -1.10
CA ALA A 191 41.13 -6.38 -2.39
C ALA A 191 40.21 -5.25 -2.88
N LEU A 192 38.90 -5.39 -2.72
CA LEU A 192 37.93 -4.36 -3.10
C LEU A 192 38.06 -3.08 -2.26
N LEU A 193 38.44 -3.20 -0.98
CA LEU A 193 38.45 -2.10 -0.01
C LEU A 193 39.86 -1.67 0.42
N ARG A 194 40.92 -2.19 -0.20
CA ARG A 194 42.33 -2.06 0.25
C ARG A 194 42.75 -0.68 0.76
N PRO A 195 42.37 0.46 0.14
CA PRO A 195 42.75 1.79 0.64
C PRO A 195 42.07 2.20 1.96
N TRP A 196 41.03 1.48 2.38
CA TRP A 196 40.19 1.79 3.54
C TRP A 196 40.06 0.60 4.50
N TRP A 197 40.81 -0.48 4.25
CA TRP A 197 40.81 -1.61 5.16
C TRP A 197 41.45 -1.18 6.48
N PRO A 198 40.79 -1.37 7.63
CA PRO A 198 41.34 -0.94 8.92
C PRO A 198 42.53 -1.80 9.32
N ASP A 199 43.47 -1.21 10.06
CA ASP A 199 44.61 -1.92 10.66
C ASP A 199 44.18 -2.83 11.83
N ASP A 200 42.96 -2.61 12.35
CA ASP A 200 42.35 -3.40 13.41
C ASP A 200 41.57 -4.62 12.88
N ASP A 201 41.19 -5.48 13.82
CA ASP A 201 40.50 -6.74 13.54
C ASP A 201 38.97 -6.57 13.44
N ALA A 202 38.44 -5.34 13.34
CA ALA A 202 37.00 -5.08 13.46
C ALA A 202 36.13 -5.81 12.40
N PRO A 203 36.50 -5.84 11.10
CA PRO A 203 35.78 -6.65 10.11
C PRO A 203 35.85 -8.16 10.41
N CYS A 204 36.98 -8.64 10.95
CA CYS A 204 37.17 -10.03 11.34
C CYS A 204 36.35 -10.40 12.60
N ALA A 205 36.17 -9.46 13.54
CA ALA A 205 35.38 -9.65 14.75
C ALA A 205 33.88 -9.88 14.45
N LEU A 206 33.35 -9.22 13.41
CA LEU A 206 31.97 -9.41 12.93
C LEU A 206 31.71 -10.82 12.38
N VAL A 207 32.73 -11.51 11.87
CA VAL A 207 32.63 -12.93 11.48
C VAL A 207 32.43 -13.80 12.71
N ARG A 208 33.23 -13.58 13.76
CA ARG A 208 33.24 -14.40 14.98
C ARG A 208 31.90 -14.33 15.73
N SER A 209 31.18 -13.21 15.65
CA SER A 209 29.82 -13.09 16.20
C SER A 209 28.76 -13.78 15.34
N ALA A 210 28.86 -13.69 14.01
CA ALA A 210 27.92 -14.33 13.08
C ALA A 210 28.02 -15.87 13.11
N SER A 211 29.24 -16.42 13.23
CA SER A 211 29.46 -17.88 13.23
C SER A 211 28.97 -18.59 14.51
N ARG A 212 28.74 -17.87 15.62
CA ARG A 212 28.20 -18.45 16.87
C ARG A 212 26.67 -18.63 16.86
N ALA A 213 25.96 -17.98 15.92
CA ALA A 213 24.50 -18.00 15.84
C ALA A 213 23.92 -19.06 14.87
N GLY A 214 24.76 -19.76 14.10
CA GLY A 214 24.32 -20.73 13.10
C GLY A 214 24.86 -22.14 13.38
N ASN A 215 24.04 -23.02 13.96
CA ASN A 215 24.36 -24.45 13.98
C ASN A 215 24.07 -25.09 12.61
N ALA A 216 25.10 -25.80 12.12
CA ALA A 216 25.16 -26.91 11.16
C ALA A 216 24.17 -26.98 9.98
N VAL A 217 24.72 -26.98 8.75
CA VAL A 217 24.05 -27.56 7.59
C VAL A 217 25.03 -28.51 6.88
N ILE A 218 24.68 -29.79 6.85
CA ILE A 218 25.28 -30.81 5.99
C ILE A 218 24.70 -30.60 4.58
N ALA A 219 25.58 -30.49 3.58
CA ALA A 219 25.22 -30.29 2.18
C ALA A 219 24.68 -31.59 1.57
N ASP A 220 23.60 -31.49 0.80
CA ASP A 220 23.20 -32.54 -0.13
C ASP A 220 24.08 -32.40 -1.39
N THR A 221 24.88 -33.42 -1.67
CA THR A 221 26.09 -33.33 -2.49
C THR A 221 25.84 -33.11 -3.99
N ALA A 222 24.65 -33.45 -4.50
CA ALA A 222 24.35 -33.34 -5.94
C ALA A 222 24.02 -31.91 -6.41
N GLN A 223 23.46 -31.05 -5.56
CA GLN A 223 23.16 -29.64 -5.91
C GLN A 223 24.35 -28.71 -5.66
N ALA A 224 25.24 -29.07 -4.73
CA ALA A 224 26.48 -28.36 -4.45
C ALA A 224 27.46 -28.40 -5.64
N GLU A 225 27.49 -29.50 -6.40
CA GLU A 225 28.35 -29.65 -7.58
C GLU A 225 27.99 -28.65 -8.71
N LEU A 226 26.70 -28.44 -8.99
CA LEU A 226 26.28 -27.47 -10.02
C LEU A 226 26.63 -26.02 -9.60
N GLY A 227 26.44 -25.68 -8.32
CA GLY A 227 26.75 -24.35 -7.78
C GLY A 227 28.25 -24.04 -7.71
N GLN A 228 29.09 -25.05 -7.40
CA GLN A 228 30.54 -24.90 -7.30
C GLN A 228 31.26 -24.86 -8.65
N ASP A 229 30.86 -25.68 -9.63
CA ASP A 229 31.44 -25.64 -10.99
C ASP A 229 31.23 -24.26 -11.64
N LEU A 230 30.11 -23.61 -11.32
CA LEU A 230 29.71 -22.30 -11.83
C LEU A 230 30.47 -21.13 -11.18
N LEU A 231 30.89 -21.27 -9.92
CA LEU A 231 31.78 -20.30 -9.24
C LEU A 231 33.16 -20.24 -9.93
N GLY A 232 33.67 -21.38 -10.40
CA GLY A 232 34.90 -21.43 -11.21
C GLY A 232 34.74 -20.91 -12.65
N LEU A 233 33.55 -21.06 -13.24
CA LEU A 233 33.26 -20.66 -14.63
C LEU A 233 32.98 -19.16 -14.81
N ALA A 234 32.50 -18.46 -13.78
CA ALA A 234 32.27 -17.01 -13.81
C ALA A 234 33.55 -16.16 -13.95
N ALA A 235 34.74 -16.77 -13.87
CA ALA A 235 36.02 -16.12 -14.10
C ALA A 235 36.38 -15.95 -15.59
N ARG A 236 35.65 -16.58 -16.53
CA ARG A 236 35.93 -16.52 -17.98
C ARG A 236 34.67 -16.16 -18.78
N GLU A 237 34.59 -14.91 -19.25
CA GLU A 237 33.39 -14.28 -19.85
C GLU A 237 32.68 -15.13 -20.93
N ALA A 238 33.42 -15.86 -21.77
CA ALA A 238 32.90 -16.65 -22.88
C ALA A 238 32.07 -17.88 -22.48
N ARG A 239 32.29 -18.49 -21.30
CA ARG A 239 31.54 -19.68 -20.85
C ARG A 239 30.23 -19.31 -20.13
N PHE A 240 30.11 -18.08 -19.63
CA PHE A 240 28.93 -17.61 -18.92
C PHE A 240 27.73 -17.35 -19.85
N ASP A 241 27.98 -16.91 -21.09
CA ASP A 241 26.92 -16.75 -22.09
C ASP A 241 26.34 -18.10 -22.54
N GLN A 242 27.14 -19.17 -22.52
CA GLN A 242 26.66 -20.55 -22.74
C GLN A 242 25.76 -21.03 -21.60
N LEU A 243 26.10 -20.70 -20.35
CA LEU A 243 25.29 -21.01 -19.16
C LEU A 243 23.98 -20.22 -19.11
N ARG A 244 23.98 -18.96 -19.55
CA ARG A 244 22.75 -18.19 -19.76
C ARG A 244 21.87 -18.85 -20.81
N ASN A 245 22.44 -19.32 -21.93
CA ASN A 245 21.68 -20.00 -22.97
C ASN A 245 21.11 -21.32 -22.43
N ALA A 246 21.88 -22.08 -21.66
CA ALA A 246 21.41 -23.28 -20.96
C ALA A 246 20.30 -22.94 -19.92
N PHE A 247 20.43 -21.86 -19.16
CA PHE A 247 19.40 -21.40 -18.22
C PHE A 247 18.12 -20.96 -18.94
N MET A 248 18.23 -20.29 -20.08
CA MET A 248 17.07 -19.93 -20.91
C MET A 248 16.40 -21.18 -21.51
N GLN A 249 17.19 -22.16 -21.92
CA GLN A 249 16.69 -23.47 -22.37
C GLN A 249 16.03 -24.25 -21.22
N VAL A 250 16.56 -24.19 -19.99
CA VAL A 250 15.93 -24.73 -18.78
C VAL A 250 14.62 -23.97 -18.48
N GLN A 251 14.61 -22.64 -18.49
CA GLN A 251 13.37 -21.86 -18.34
C GLN A 251 12.31 -22.22 -19.38
N GLN A 252 12.71 -22.50 -20.63
CA GLN A 252 11.81 -22.93 -21.70
C GLN A 252 11.36 -24.39 -21.54
N ARG A 253 12.26 -25.29 -21.13
CA ARG A 253 11.97 -26.73 -20.92
C ARG A 253 11.07 -26.97 -19.72
N PHE A 254 11.18 -26.14 -18.68
CA PHE A 254 10.29 -26.12 -17.52
C PHE A 254 9.03 -25.25 -17.74
N ALA A 255 8.86 -24.64 -18.93
CA ALA A 255 7.64 -23.89 -19.25
C ALA A 255 6.38 -24.77 -19.27
N SER A 256 6.52 -26.06 -19.61
CA SER A 256 5.42 -27.05 -19.55
C SER A 256 5.08 -27.48 -18.12
N LEU A 257 6.06 -27.50 -17.21
CA LEU A 257 5.85 -27.70 -15.77
C LEU A 257 5.20 -26.48 -15.09
N ARG A 258 5.20 -25.29 -15.72
CA ARG A 258 4.42 -24.12 -15.24
C ARG A 258 2.91 -24.36 -15.24
N HIS A 259 2.41 -25.33 -16.01
CA HIS A 259 1.01 -25.73 -15.97
C HIS A 259 0.69 -26.67 -14.78
N ARG A 260 1.72 -27.23 -14.12
CA ARG A 260 1.58 -28.13 -12.96
C ARG A 260 2.06 -27.51 -11.65
N LEU A 261 2.89 -26.46 -11.72
CA LEU A 261 3.18 -25.61 -10.58
C LEU A 261 1.96 -24.71 -10.38
N PRO A 262 1.28 -24.77 -9.22
CA PRO A 262 0.20 -23.84 -8.95
C PRO A 262 0.74 -22.41 -9.13
N PRO A 263 -0.06 -21.48 -9.68
CA PRO A 263 0.30 -20.07 -9.64
C PRO A 263 0.67 -19.70 -8.19
N PRO A 264 1.53 -18.69 -7.95
CA PRO A 264 1.77 -18.21 -6.59
C PRO A 264 0.40 -18.08 -5.91
N GLU A 265 0.18 -18.81 -4.81
CA GLU A 265 -1.17 -19.01 -4.27
C GLU A 265 -1.89 -17.69 -4.02
N GLN A 266 -1.16 -16.56 -3.93
CA GLN A 266 -1.75 -15.24 -3.92
C GLN A 266 -0.89 -14.25 -4.75
N PRO A 267 -1.50 -13.38 -5.58
CA PRO A 267 -0.83 -12.18 -6.08
C PRO A 267 -0.29 -11.36 -4.90
N ASP A 268 0.82 -10.63 -5.07
CA ASP A 268 1.20 -9.62 -4.07
C ASP A 268 0.17 -8.49 -4.13
N LEU A 269 -0.82 -8.58 -3.27
CA LEU A 269 -1.97 -7.70 -3.31
C LEU A 269 -1.67 -6.31 -2.74
N TYR A 270 -0.50 -6.13 -2.11
CA TYR A 270 0.03 -4.81 -1.82
C TYR A 270 0.67 -4.16 -3.04
N ALA A 271 1.00 -4.88 -4.12
CA ALA A 271 1.69 -4.29 -5.27
C ALA A 271 0.82 -3.25 -5.98
N ALA A 272 -0.45 -3.54 -6.25
CA ALA A 272 -1.39 -2.60 -6.91
C ALA A 272 -1.78 -1.41 -6.00
N GLN A 273 -1.83 -1.63 -4.69
CA GLN A 273 -2.25 -0.63 -3.71
C GLN A 273 -1.10 0.24 -3.21
N LEU A 274 0.12 -0.32 -3.11
CA LEU A 274 1.36 0.45 -3.04
C LEU A 274 1.59 1.19 -4.35
N LEU A 275 1.32 0.62 -5.53
CA LEU A 275 1.35 1.33 -6.82
C LEU A 275 0.41 2.55 -6.82
N ARG A 276 -0.80 2.43 -6.25
CA ARG A 276 -1.68 3.59 -6.02
C ARG A 276 -1.03 4.52 -5.01
N ALA A 277 -0.79 4.15 -3.75
CA ALA A 277 -0.15 5.05 -2.77
C ALA A 277 1.17 5.72 -3.25
N TYR A 278 1.92 5.08 -4.16
CA TYR A 278 3.19 5.56 -4.69
C TYR A 278 3.16 6.27 -6.04
N GLN A 279 2.08 6.19 -6.82
CA GLN A 279 1.91 6.99 -8.05
C GLN A 279 1.90 8.50 -7.76
N HIS A 280 1.68 8.89 -6.51
CA HIS A 280 1.70 10.29 -6.05
C HIS A 280 2.73 10.58 -4.93
N ALA A 281 3.47 9.60 -4.41
CA ALA A 281 4.60 9.86 -3.52
C ALA A 281 5.86 10.25 -4.35
N GLY A 282 5.76 11.34 -5.11
CA GLY A 282 6.74 11.77 -6.11
C GLY A 282 7.16 13.24 -6.01
N LEU A 283 6.67 13.97 -5.02
CA LEU A 283 7.16 15.31 -4.72
C LEU A 283 7.99 15.23 -3.44
N ALA A 284 9.18 15.83 -3.46
CA ALA A 284 9.80 16.27 -2.21
C ALA A 284 8.77 17.10 -1.41
N PRO A 285 8.96 17.38 -0.12
CA PRO A 285 8.28 18.53 0.46
C PRO A 285 8.69 19.75 -0.36
N GLU A 286 7.87 20.12 -1.35
CA GLU A 286 7.80 21.51 -1.77
C GLU A 286 7.44 22.23 -0.47
N HIS A 287 8.28 23.17 -0.04
CA HIS A 287 7.83 24.15 0.92
C HIS A 287 6.66 24.87 0.23
N LEU A 288 5.46 24.40 0.53
CA LEU A 288 4.26 25.01 0.03
C LEU A 288 4.04 26.25 0.88
N SER A 289 4.00 27.40 0.23
CA SER A 289 3.72 28.68 0.86
C SER A 289 2.37 29.22 0.39
N GLY A 290 1.88 30.25 1.07
CA GLY A 290 0.62 30.89 0.74
C GLY A 290 -0.57 30.23 1.43
N HIS A 291 -1.75 30.54 0.91
CA HIS A 291 -3.01 30.34 1.60
C HIS A 291 -3.99 29.47 0.80
N VAL A 292 -4.60 28.47 1.43
CA VAL A 292 -5.67 27.66 0.85
C VAL A 292 -6.92 27.79 1.69
N ILE A 293 -8.07 28.00 1.05
CA ILE A 293 -9.36 28.09 1.74
C ILE A 293 -10.16 26.84 1.42
N PHE A 294 -10.64 26.12 2.43
CA PHE A 294 -11.64 25.07 2.25
C PHE A 294 -13.02 25.62 2.59
N LEU A 295 -13.93 25.57 1.62
CA LEU A 295 -15.32 25.93 1.78
C LEU A 295 -16.17 24.66 1.91
N SER A 296 -16.76 24.42 3.08
CA SER A 296 -17.52 23.21 3.37
C SER A 296 -19.02 23.44 3.30
N GLY A 297 -19.70 22.80 2.34
CA GLY A 297 -21.16 22.77 2.26
C GLY A 297 -21.82 21.73 3.17
N ALA A 298 -21.04 20.91 3.88
CA ALA A 298 -21.56 19.87 4.77
C ALA A 298 -20.69 19.69 6.04
N PRO A 299 -20.49 20.74 6.87
CA PRO A 299 -19.53 20.73 7.99
C PRO A 299 -19.82 19.66 9.07
N GLY A 300 -21.09 19.28 9.26
CA GLY A 300 -21.46 18.21 10.21
C GLY A 300 -21.35 16.78 9.67
N SER A 301 -20.88 16.59 8.43
CA SER A 301 -20.82 15.26 7.81
C SER A 301 -19.51 14.52 8.10
N ARG A 302 -19.52 13.18 8.05
CA ARG A 302 -18.28 12.39 8.05
C ARG A 302 -17.37 12.74 6.87
N GLY A 303 -17.97 13.09 5.74
CA GLY A 303 -17.26 13.60 4.57
C GLY A 303 -16.38 14.82 4.91
N HIS A 304 -16.88 15.77 5.69
CA HIS A 304 -16.10 16.94 6.09
C HIS A 304 -14.80 16.56 6.81
N ILE A 305 -14.84 15.59 7.72
CA ILE A 305 -13.64 15.13 8.42
C ILE A 305 -12.61 14.55 7.44
N TYR A 306 -13.04 13.62 6.58
CA TYR A 306 -12.13 12.93 5.65
C TYR A 306 -11.63 13.80 4.49
N ARG A 307 -12.49 14.69 3.99
CA ARG A 307 -12.26 15.46 2.76
C ARG A 307 -11.67 16.83 3.03
N VAL A 308 -12.13 17.48 4.10
CA VAL A 308 -11.72 18.84 4.48
C VAL A 308 -10.66 18.80 5.57
N GLU A 309 -10.96 18.26 6.75
CA GLU A 309 -10.05 18.37 7.91
C GLU A 309 -8.72 17.64 7.71
N HIS A 310 -8.75 16.40 7.18
CA HIS A 310 -7.52 15.64 6.93
C HIS A 310 -6.65 16.27 5.84
N SER A 311 -7.29 16.80 4.78
CA SER A 311 -6.62 17.50 3.69
C SER A 311 -6.02 18.83 4.17
N ALA A 312 -6.78 19.61 4.94
CA ALA A 312 -6.34 20.85 5.56
C ALA A 312 -5.15 20.62 6.50
N ARG A 313 -5.20 19.58 7.34
CA ARG A 313 -4.07 19.17 8.19
C ARG A 313 -2.83 18.87 7.35
N SER A 314 -2.96 18.10 6.28
CA SER A 314 -1.85 17.72 5.40
C SER A 314 -1.14 18.93 4.76
N LEU A 315 -1.87 20.00 4.48
CA LEU A 315 -1.35 21.28 3.97
C LEU A 315 -0.69 22.12 5.07
N ARG A 316 -1.33 22.22 6.25
CA ARG A 316 -0.77 22.91 7.43
C ARG A 316 0.57 22.31 7.85
N GLU A 317 0.68 20.99 7.87
CA GLU A 317 1.94 20.26 8.16
C GLU A 317 3.06 20.56 7.15
N ARG A 318 2.72 21.10 5.97
CA ARG A 318 3.68 21.52 4.93
C ARG A 318 3.93 23.03 4.89
N GLY A 319 3.41 23.76 5.88
CA GLY A 319 3.66 25.19 6.06
C GLY A 319 2.69 26.13 5.35
N MET A 320 1.59 25.62 4.77
CA MET A 320 0.56 26.48 4.21
C MET A 320 -0.36 27.01 5.29
N ARG A 321 -0.82 28.26 5.12
CA ARG A 321 -1.97 28.78 5.87
C ARG A 321 -3.22 28.14 5.30
N VAL A 322 -4.11 27.64 6.16
CA VAL A 322 -5.35 26.99 5.74
C VAL A 322 -6.52 27.44 6.60
N ASP A 323 -7.48 28.10 5.96
CA ASP A 323 -8.75 28.47 6.56
C ASP A 323 -9.82 27.45 6.13
N VAL A 324 -10.62 26.98 7.09
CA VAL A 324 -11.77 26.08 6.85
C VAL A 324 -13.01 26.85 7.27
N VAL A 325 -13.92 27.06 6.34
CA VAL A 325 -15.10 27.93 6.51
C VAL A 325 -16.36 27.24 5.99
N SER A 326 -17.51 27.56 6.58
CA SER A 326 -18.79 27.06 6.08
C SER A 326 -19.17 27.74 4.75
N ALA A 327 -19.86 27.00 3.87
CA ALA A 327 -20.38 27.55 2.61
C ALA A 327 -21.32 28.75 2.78
N ALA A 328 -21.93 28.91 3.96
CA ALA A 328 -22.79 30.03 4.29
C ALA A 328 -22.03 31.32 4.67
N GLU A 329 -20.72 31.24 4.90
CA GLU A 329 -19.91 32.37 5.37
C GLU A 329 -19.28 33.15 4.23
N HIS A 330 -19.07 34.46 4.43
CA HIS A 330 -18.37 35.29 3.47
C HIS A 330 -16.87 34.96 3.44
N VAL A 331 -16.39 34.60 2.25
CA VAL A 331 -14.97 34.30 2.01
C VAL A 331 -14.27 35.54 1.47
N ALA A 332 -13.22 35.99 2.17
CA ALA A 332 -12.31 37.03 1.70
C ALA A 332 -11.05 36.40 1.08
N LEU A 333 -10.72 36.77 -0.15
CA LEU A 333 -9.51 36.31 -0.82
C LEU A 333 -8.32 37.17 -0.42
N ALA A 334 -7.36 36.59 0.29
CA ALA A 334 -6.09 37.24 0.60
C ALA A 334 -5.18 37.28 -0.65
N PRO A 335 -4.26 38.25 -0.78
CA PRO A 335 -3.34 38.34 -1.94
C PRO A 335 -2.46 37.10 -2.16
N ASP A 336 -2.19 36.32 -1.11
CA ASP A 336 -1.40 35.09 -1.14
C ASP A 336 -2.26 33.81 -1.31
N THR A 337 -3.54 33.95 -1.62
CA THR A 337 -4.46 32.81 -1.83
C THR A 337 -4.07 32.03 -3.08
N ARG A 338 -3.71 30.76 -2.87
CA ARG A 338 -3.24 29.82 -3.88
C ARG A 338 -4.35 28.97 -4.47
N ALA A 339 -5.41 28.72 -3.71
CA ALA A 339 -6.58 27.95 -4.15
C ALA A 339 -7.76 28.09 -3.19
N VAL A 340 -8.96 27.84 -3.71
CA VAL A 340 -10.16 27.57 -2.93
C VAL A 340 -10.65 26.16 -3.25
N VAL A 341 -10.84 25.33 -2.23
CA VAL A 341 -11.35 23.95 -2.34
C VAL A 341 -12.77 23.90 -1.80
N MET A 342 -13.73 23.55 -2.65
CA MET A 342 -15.16 23.58 -2.36
C MET A 342 -15.70 22.17 -2.15
N PHE A 343 -15.95 21.78 -0.90
CA PHE A 343 -16.46 20.46 -0.55
C PHE A 343 -17.99 20.45 -0.47
N ARG A 344 -18.65 19.71 -1.37
CA ARG A 344 -20.13 19.52 -1.38
C ARG A 344 -20.93 20.83 -1.27
N THR A 345 -20.49 21.88 -1.95
CA THR A 345 -21.22 23.16 -1.99
C THR A 345 -22.29 23.13 -3.09
N ARG A 346 -23.48 23.67 -2.83
CA ARG A 346 -24.52 23.82 -3.86
C ARG A 346 -24.37 25.17 -4.55
N ALA A 347 -24.63 25.25 -5.84
CA ALA A 347 -24.71 26.53 -6.54
C ALA A 347 -25.81 27.42 -5.93
N ASP A 348 -25.43 28.61 -5.52
CA ASP A 348 -26.31 29.69 -5.08
C ASP A 348 -25.67 31.05 -5.43
N ALA A 349 -26.36 32.15 -5.10
CA ALA A 349 -25.89 33.50 -5.42
C ALA A 349 -24.55 33.84 -4.73
N HIS A 350 -24.34 33.36 -3.51
CA HIS A 350 -23.13 33.61 -2.72
C HIS A 350 -21.92 32.87 -3.29
N LEU A 351 -22.12 31.60 -3.66
CA LEU A 351 -21.10 30.79 -4.29
C LEU A 351 -20.73 31.33 -5.67
N ASN A 352 -21.72 31.78 -6.46
CA ASN A 352 -21.49 32.38 -7.76
C ASN A 352 -20.66 33.67 -7.66
N ASP A 353 -20.90 34.52 -6.65
CA ASP A 353 -20.06 35.69 -6.37
C ASP A 353 -18.62 35.28 -6.05
N LEU A 354 -18.42 34.29 -5.16
CA LEU A 354 -17.08 33.80 -4.83
C LEU A 354 -16.35 33.25 -6.06
N ILE A 355 -17.05 32.47 -6.89
CA ILE A 355 -16.50 31.92 -8.14
C ILE A 355 -16.04 33.06 -9.06
N LEU A 356 -16.86 34.10 -9.23
CA LEU A 356 -16.50 35.27 -10.04
C LEU A 356 -15.28 36.00 -9.48
N ARG A 357 -15.21 36.20 -8.15
CA ARG A 357 -14.05 36.84 -7.50
C ARG A 357 -12.77 36.01 -7.65
N CYS A 358 -12.85 34.69 -7.56
CA CYS A 358 -11.72 33.79 -7.79
C CYS A 358 -11.24 33.87 -9.24
N LYS A 359 -12.16 33.81 -10.21
CA LYS A 359 -11.86 33.95 -11.64
C LYS A 359 -11.19 35.29 -11.96
N ASN A 360 -11.73 36.40 -11.44
CA ASN A 360 -11.16 37.74 -11.64
C ASN A 360 -9.77 37.91 -11.02
N SER A 361 -9.47 37.15 -9.96
CA SER A 361 -8.18 37.18 -9.25
C SER A 361 -7.23 36.06 -9.69
N ALA A 362 -7.60 35.27 -10.70
CA ALA A 362 -6.89 34.07 -11.16
C ALA A 362 -6.53 33.09 -10.02
N VAL A 363 -7.43 32.94 -9.04
CA VAL A 363 -7.31 31.97 -7.94
C VAL A 363 -7.95 30.65 -8.37
N PRO A 364 -7.20 29.54 -8.43
CA PRO A 364 -7.73 28.21 -8.75
C PRO A 364 -8.89 27.76 -7.85
N LEU A 365 -9.94 27.22 -8.47
CA LEU A 365 -11.11 26.61 -7.83
C LEU A 365 -11.08 25.10 -8.02
N ILE A 366 -11.11 24.34 -6.92
CA ILE A 366 -11.14 22.87 -6.94
C ILE A 366 -12.42 22.41 -6.25
N TYR A 367 -13.24 21.61 -6.93
CA TYR A 367 -14.44 21.03 -6.34
C TYR A 367 -14.16 19.66 -5.73
N ASP A 368 -14.59 19.40 -4.49
CA ASP A 368 -14.45 18.12 -3.80
C ASP A 368 -15.83 17.52 -3.50
N ILE A 369 -16.01 16.23 -3.83
CA ILE A 369 -17.24 15.49 -3.54
C ILE A 369 -16.96 14.00 -3.27
N ASP A 370 -17.66 13.44 -2.30
CA ASP A 370 -17.43 12.09 -1.78
C ASP A 370 -18.50 11.06 -2.17
N ASP A 371 -19.68 11.52 -2.63
CA ASP A 371 -20.81 10.71 -3.07
C ASP A 371 -21.36 11.15 -4.43
N ALA A 372 -22.07 10.26 -5.14
CA ALA A 372 -22.70 10.57 -6.43
C ALA A 372 -23.99 11.42 -6.31
N VAL A 373 -24.10 12.27 -5.28
CA VAL A 373 -25.27 13.13 -5.01
C VAL A 373 -25.46 14.25 -6.03
N PHE A 374 -24.51 14.46 -6.94
CA PHE A 374 -24.62 15.39 -8.07
C PHE A 374 -25.33 14.78 -9.29
N ASP A 375 -25.48 13.45 -9.35
CA ASP A 375 -26.15 12.77 -10.47
C ASP A 375 -27.65 12.63 -10.18
N SER A 376 -28.46 13.52 -10.78
CA SER A 376 -29.91 13.52 -10.60
C SER A 376 -30.57 12.19 -10.96
N LYS A 377 -29.98 11.38 -11.84
CA LYS A 377 -30.53 10.06 -12.21
C LYS A 377 -30.46 9.06 -11.06
N LEU A 378 -29.56 9.29 -10.10
CA LEU A 378 -29.38 8.45 -8.92
C LEU A 378 -30.22 8.92 -7.73
N MET A 379 -30.75 10.16 -7.76
CA MET A 379 -31.60 10.71 -6.70
C MET A 379 -33.02 10.14 -6.79
N THR A 380 -33.12 8.84 -6.54
CA THR A 380 -34.39 8.12 -6.46
C THR A 380 -34.36 7.18 -5.25
N PRO A 381 -35.51 6.86 -4.64
CA PRO A 381 -35.57 5.86 -3.55
C PRO A 381 -35.03 4.49 -3.96
N ARG A 382 -34.94 4.18 -5.27
CA ARG A 382 -34.35 2.94 -5.77
C ARG A 382 -32.86 2.84 -5.47
N TYR A 383 -32.10 3.90 -5.76
CA TYR A 383 -30.63 3.90 -5.66
C TYR A 383 -30.11 4.58 -4.40
N PHE A 384 -30.84 5.56 -3.87
CA PHE A 384 -30.45 6.30 -2.67
C PHE A 384 -31.49 6.10 -1.57
N ASP A 385 -31.27 5.08 -0.73
CA ASP A 385 -32.24 4.62 0.28
C ASP A 385 -32.59 5.68 1.33
N TYR A 386 -31.72 6.69 1.52
CA TYR A 386 -32.03 7.89 2.31
C TYR A 386 -33.38 8.47 1.95
N MET A 387 -33.70 8.55 0.65
CA MET A 387 -34.95 9.17 0.18
C MET A 387 -36.20 8.34 0.50
N ARG A 388 -36.04 7.03 0.77
CA ARG A 388 -37.13 6.18 1.24
C ARG A 388 -37.37 6.40 2.73
N VAL A 389 -36.30 6.39 3.53
CA VAL A 389 -36.36 6.51 5.00
C VAL A 389 -36.72 7.94 5.44
N ARG A 390 -36.21 8.94 4.73
CA ARG A 390 -36.43 10.38 4.96
C ARG A 390 -37.12 11.00 3.76
N SER A 391 -38.34 10.53 3.49
CA SER A 391 -39.18 11.01 2.39
C SER A 391 -39.51 12.50 2.52
N ASP A 392 -39.60 13.02 3.75
CA ASP A 392 -39.71 14.44 4.10
C ASP A 392 -38.56 15.28 3.53
N GLN A 393 -37.41 14.65 3.33
CA GLN A 393 -36.18 15.26 2.84
C GLN A 393 -35.80 14.80 1.43
N ALA A 394 -36.66 14.05 0.72
CA ALA A 394 -36.33 13.56 -0.61
C ALA A 394 -36.20 14.70 -1.64
N ALA A 395 -37.10 15.70 -1.58
CA ALA A 395 -37.13 16.82 -2.53
C ALA A 395 -35.81 17.60 -2.57
N GLN A 396 -35.22 17.91 -1.40
CA GLN A 396 -33.94 18.66 -1.34
C GLN A 396 -32.77 17.94 -2.01
N TRP A 397 -32.80 16.60 -2.13
CA TRP A 397 -31.74 15.85 -2.83
C TRP A 397 -31.97 15.89 -4.34
N VAL A 398 -33.22 15.78 -4.79
CA VAL A 398 -33.59 15.91 -6.21
C VAL A 398 -33.26 17.31 -6.72
N GLU A 399 -33.64 18.34 -5.97
CA GLU A 399 -33.38 19.75 -6.28
C GLU A 399 -31.90 20.11 -6.10
N GLY A 400 -31.21 19.49 -5.13
CA GLY A 400 -29.80 19.75 -4.82
C GLY A 400 -28.82 19.15 -5.83
N ALA A 401 -29.13 18.00 -6.43
CA ALA A 401 -28.27 17.33 -7.40
C ALA A 401 -27.80 18.23 -8.57
N PRO A 402 -28.71 18.92 -9.31
CA PRO A 402 -28.29 19.83 -10.37
C PRO A 402 -27.46 21.01 -9.85
N LEU A 403 -27.68 21.45 -8.60
CA LEU A 403 -26.90 22.53 -7.99
C LEU A 403 -25.47 22.09 -7.65
N TYR A 404 -25.27 20.85 -7.18
CA TYR A 404 -23.92 20.29 -7.02
C TYR A 404 -23.22 20.14 -8.38
N ALA A 405 -23.92 19.62 -9.39
CA ALA A 405 -23.36 19.47 -10.73
C ALA A 405 -22.99 20.83 -11.34
N HIS A 406 -23.83 21.85 -11.16
CA HIS A 406 -23.53 23.21 -11.63
C HIS A 406 -22.32 23.82 -10.93
N ALA A 407 -22.24 23.75 -9.59
CA ALA A 407 -21.08 24.24 -8.85
C ALA A 407 -19.78 23.52 -9.28
N MET A 408 -19.86 22.21 -9.49
CA MET A 408 -18.76 21.40 -9.99
C MET A 408 -18.28 21.84 -11.39
N GLN A 409 -19.21 22.17 -12.29
CA GLN A 409 -18.89 22.66 -13.65
C GLN A 409 -18.19 24.02 -13.68
N GLN A 410 -18.35 24.83 -12.64
CA GLN A 410 -17.80 26.18 -12.58
C GLN A 410 -16.38 26.25 -12.03
N CYS A 411 -15.87 25.14 -11.49
CA CYS A 411 -14.51 25.01 -10.95
C CYS A 411 -13.51 24.60 -12.03
N ASP A 412 -12.21 24.72 -11.75
CA ASP A 412 -11.14 24.39 -12.71
C ASP A 412 -10.78 22.89 -12.67
N ALA A 413 -11.02 22.22 -11.55
CA ALA A 413 -10.81 20.78 -11.40
C ALA A 413 -11.75 20.16 -10.36
N VAL A 414 -11.93 18.84 -10.43
CA VAL A 414 -12.71 18.05 -9.47
C VAL A 414 -11.84 16.98 -8.83
N ILE A 415 -11.95 16.84 -7.51
CA ILE A 415 -11.39 15.72 -6.76
C ILE A 415 -12.51 14.86 -6.17
N VAL A 416 -12.32 13.54 -6.20
CA VAL A 416 -13.30 12.55 -5.71
C VAL A 416 -12.63 11.41 -4.96
N THR A 417 -13.40 10.56 -4.29
CA THR A 417 -12.88 9.48 -3.42
C THR A 417 -12.46 8.20 -4.14
N THR A 418 -13.19 7.79 -5.19
CA THR A 418 -13.03 6.48 -5.84
C THR A 418 -13.01 6.58 -7.37
N GLN A 419 -12.47 5.56 -8.04
CA GLN A 419 -12.45 5.50 -9.51
C GLN A 419 -13.87 5.44 -10.13
N PRO A 420 -14.83 4.66 -9.60
CA PRO A 420 -16.21 4.70 -10.12
C PRO A 420 -16.85 6.08 -9.97
N LEU A 421 -16.62 6.78 -8.85
CA LEU A 421 -17.11 8.15 -8.68
C LEU A 421 -16.43 9.11 -9.67
N ALA A 422 -15.15 8.92 -9.97
CA ALA A 422 -14.44 9.72 -10.98
C ALA A 422 -15.00 9.51 -12.38
N ALA A 423 -15.26 8.27 -12.76
CA ALA A 423 -15.88 7.94 -14.05
C ALA A 423 -17.25 8.61 -14.22
N ARG A 424 -18.02 8.71 -13.13
CA ARG A 424 -19.31 9.43 -13.13
C ARG A 424 -19.13 10.95 -13.13
N ALA A 425 -18.21 11.48 -12.33
CA ALA A 425 -17.91 12.92 -12.32
C ALA A 425 -17.35 13.41 -13.65
N ALA A 426 -16.70 12.54 -14.44
CA ALA A 426 -16.19 12.85 -15.77
C ALA A 426 -17.28 13.23 -16.78
N SER A 427 -18.56 12.88 -16.54
CA SER A 427 -19.67 13.37 -17.36
C SER A 427 -20.07 14.81 -17.05
N VAL A 428 -19.58 15.36 -15.93
CA VAL A 428 -19.87 16.72 -15.46
C VAL A 428 -18.67 17.63 -15.66
N HIS A 429 -17.45 17.14 -15.43
CA HIS A 429 -16.21 17.91 -15.54
C HIS A 429 -15.09 17.10 -16.21
N PRO A 430 -14.31 17.66 -17.15
CA PRO A 430 -13.27 16.91 -17.87
C PRO A 430 -12.01 16.63 -17.03
N GLN A 431 -11.67 17.51 -16.08
CA GLN A 431 -10.50 17.37 -15.21
C GLN A 431 -10.93 16.81 -13.86
N VAL A 432 -10.90 15.48 -13.72
CA VAL A 432 -11.23 14.77 -12.49
C VAL A 432 -10.01 13.99 -11.99
N LYS A 433 -9.71 14.09 -10.69
CA LYS A 433 -8.66 13.32 -10.03
C LYS A 433 -9.21 12.55 -8.83
N VAL A 434 -8.61 11.41 -8.54
CA VAL A 434 -8.98 10.60 -7.38
C VAL A 434 -8.05 10.91 -6.21
N VAL A 435 -8.64 11.35 -5.11
CA VAL A 435 -8.03 11.50 -3.78
C VAL A 435 -8.78 10.57 -2.85
N PRO A 436 -8.30 9.37 -2.51
CA PRO A 436 -9.04 8.48 -1.61
C PRO A 436 -9.02 8.96 -0.16
N ASN A 437 -9.95 8.46 0.64
CA ASN A 437 -10.04 8.76 2.07
C ASN A 437 -8.89 8.14 2.87
N GLY A 438 -8.57 8.74 4.02
CA GLY A 438 -7.46 8.32 4.88
C GLY A 438 -7.74 8.45 6.38
N LEU A 439 -7.05 7.63 7.17
CA LEU A 439 -7.05 7.63 8.62
C LEU A 439 -6.30 8.86 9.18
N ALA A 440 -6.77 9.33 10.33
CA ALA A 440 -6.07 10.33 11.13
C ALA A 440 -5.00 9.68 12.05
N PRO A 441 -3.94 10.39 12.46
CA PRO A 441 -2.87 9.86 13.32
C PRO A 441 -3.33 9.33 14.68
N ASP A 442 -4.30 10.00 15.29
CA ASP A 442 -4.94 9.63 16.57
C ASP A 442 -5.62 8.25 16.51
N ARG A 443 -6.01 7.79 15.31
CA ARG A 443 -6.65 6.49 15.08
C ARG A 443 -5.66 5.32 15.07
N LEU A 444 -4.36 5.59 14.92
CA LEU A 444 -3.32 4.56 14.78
C LEU A 444 -2.91 3.94 16.13
N ALA A 445 -3.16 4.65 17.24
CA ALA A 445 -2.72 4.29 18.58
C ALA A 445 -3.60 3.24 19.27
N LEU A 446 -4.77 2.94 18.71
CA LEU A 446 -5.73 2.03 19.33
C LEU A 446 -5.26 0.59 19.19
N MET A 447 -5.12 -0.10 20.31
CA MET A 447 -4.73 -1.51 20.34
C MET A 447 -5.96 -2.42 20.20
N PRO A 448 -5.82 -3.59 19.58
CA PRO A 448 -6.85 -4.63 19.59
C PRO A 448 -7.29 -4.93 21.03
N ARG A 449 -8.55 -5.30 21.21
CA ARG A 449 -9.10 -5.67 22.51
C ARG A 449 -8.55 -7.04 22.96
N ASP A 450 -8.17 -7.15 24.23
CA ASP A 450 -7.73 -8.40 24.89
C ASP A 450 -8.85 -9.07 25.72
N GLN A 451 -10.12 -8.74 25.46
CA GLN A 451 -11.21 -9.28 26.29
C GLN A 451 -11.66 -10.65 25.79
N ALA A 452 -11.33 -11.68 26.57
CA ALA A 452 -11.75 -13.06 26.35
C ALA A 452 -13.12 -13.30 27.00
N ASP A 453 -14.20 -13.11 26.24
CA ASP A 453 -15.45 -13.82 26.49
C ASP A 453 -15.71 -14.82 25.35
N GLU A 454 -16.67 -15.72 25.55
CA GLU A 454 -17.00 -16.77 24.57
C GLU A 454 -17.87 -16.25 23.41
N LEU A 455 -18.23 -14.97 23.41
CA LEU A 455 -19.13 -14.40 22.40
C LEU A 455 -18.36 -13.99 21.15
N ILE A 456 -18.98 -14.19 19.98
CA ILE A 456 -18.47 -13.71 18.70
C ILE A 456 -19.37 -12.57 18.22
N ARG A 457 -18.83 -11.35 18.22
CA ARG A 457 -19.57 -10.15 17.87
C ARG A 457 -19.43 -9.84 16.39
N ILE A 458 -20.51 -10.08 15.65
CA ILE A 458 -20.66 -9.69 14.25
C ILE A 458 -21.20 -8.26 14.24
N GLY A 459 -20.33 -7.30 13.98
CA GLY A 459 -20.65 -5.89 14.07
C GLY A 459 -21.09 -5.27 12.75
N TYR A 460 -22.10 -4.40 12.82
CA TYR A 460 -22.50 -3.54 11.71
C TYR A 460 -22.59 -2.10 12.20
N ALA A 461 -21.59 -1.28 11.83
CA ALA A 461 -21.65 0.16 12.01
C ALA A 461 -22.50 0.77 10.89
N SER A 462 -23.79 0.92 11.15
CA SER A 462 -24.74 1.38 10.14
C SER A 462 -24.46 2.83 9.75
N GLY A 463 -24.13 3.69 10.73
CA GLY A 463 -23.93 5.12 10.51
C GLY A 463 -25.26 5.86 10.50
N THR A 464 -25.56 6.56 9.40
CA THR A 464 -26.82 7.32 9.24
C THR A 464 -28.02 6.39 8.99
N PRO A 465 -29.26 6.85 9.23
CA PRO A 465 -30.50 6.05 9.04
C PRO A 465 -30.84 5.84 7.54
N THR A 466 -29.96 5.16 6.81
CA THR A 466 -29.92 5.21 5.32
C THR A 466 -29.43 3.91 4.68
N HIS A 467 -29.34 2.83 5.45
CA HIS A 467 -28.61 1.63 5.06
C HIS A 467 -29.41 0.34 5.25
N GLN A 468 -30.74 0.43 5.18
CA GLN A 468 -31.64 -0.72 5.29
C GLN A 468 -31.44 -1.64 4.07
N LYS A 469 -31.48 -1.07 2.85
CA LYS A 469 -31.20 -1.83 1.62
C LYS A 469 -29.78 -2.37 1.54
N ASP A 470 -28.83 -1.65 2.12
CA ASP A 470 -27.45 -2.13 2.22
C ASP A 470 -27.39 -3.36 3.14
N PHE A 471 -28.01 -3.31 4.32
CA PHE A 471 -28.03 -4.42 5.28
C PHE A 471 -28.83 -5.63 4.79
N ALA A 472 -29.86 -5.44 3.97
CA ALA A 472 -30.64 -6.52 3.38
C ALA A 472 -29.79 -7.54 2.59
N GLU A 473 -28.62 -7.15 2.08
CA GLU A 473 -27.68 -8.05 1.40
C GLU A 473 -27.17 -9.20 2.29
N VAL A 474 -27.17 -9.00 3.61
CA VAL A 474 -26.62 -9.95 4.60
C VAL A 474 -27.67 -10.48 5.59
N ALA A 475 -28.83 -9.82 5.72
CA ALA A 475 -29.84 -10.13 6.75
C ALA A 475 -30.25 -11.61 6.80
N GLN A 476 -30.64 -12.20 5.66
CA GLN A 476 -31.04 -13.62 5.59
C GLN A 476 -29.90 -14.59 5.95
N ALA A 477 -28.69 -14.34 5.44
CA ALA A 477 -27.52 -15.14 5.76
C ALA A 477 -27.16 -15.04 7.25
N LEU A 478 -27.27 -13.85 7.81
CA LEU A 478 -26.98 -13.56 9.21
C LEU A 478 -27.99 -14.22 10.15
N ALA A 479 -29.29 -14.17 9.83
CA ALA A 479 -30.34 -14.86 10.57
C ALA A 479 -30.04 -16.37 10.69
N ALA A 480 -29.69 -17.01 9.57
CA ALA A 480 -29.32 -18.43 9.54
C ALA A 480 -28.07 -18.74 10.37
N VAL A 481 -27.07 -17.86 10.36
CA VAL A 481 -25.85 -18.00 11.16
C VAL A 481 -26.14 -17.83 12.65
N LEU A 482 -26.88 -16.80 13.05
CA LEU A 482 -27.24 -16.56 14.45
C LEU A 482 -28.08 -17.71 15.00
N ALA A 483 -29.02 -18.26 14.23
CA ALA A 483 -29.81 -19.42 14.66
C ALA A 483 -28.94 -20.67 14.90
N ARG A 484 -27.84 -20.82 14.14
CA ARG A 484 -26.91 -21.95 14.27
C ARG A 484 -25.90 -21.80 15.41
N TYR A 485 -25.50 -20.57 15.77
CA TYR A 485 -24.46 -20.32 16.77
C TYR A 485 -24.98 -19.49 17.95
N PRO A 486 -25.40 -20.12 19.07
CA PRO A 486 -25.90 -19.42 20.26
C PRO A 486 -24.91 -18.46 20.92
N THR A 487 -23.62 -18.53 20.59
CA THR A 487 -22.55 -17.63 21.07
C THR A 487 -22.31 -16.44 20.13
N ALA A 488 -22.90 -16.42 18.94
CA ALA A 488 -22.79 -15.30 18.02
C ALA A 488 -23.76 -14.18 18.42
N ARG A 489 -23.33 -12.93 18.29
CA ARG A 489 -24.18 -11.75 18.52
C ARG A 489 -24.07 -10.81 17.34
N LEU A 490 -25.19 -10.28 16.87
CA LEU A 490 -25.19 -9.13 15.97
C LEU A 490 -25.09 -7.86 16.81
N CYS A 491 -24.03 -7.08 16.62
CA CYS A 491 -23.88 -5.77 17.26
C CYS A 491 -24.14 -4.67 16.24
N VAL A 492 -25.29 -4.02 16.31
CA VAL A 492 -25.63 -2.87 15.45
C VAL A 492 -25.21 -1.59 16.13
N LEU A 493 -24.30 -0.82 15.52
CA LEU A 493 -23.89 0.49 16.00
C LEU A 493 -24.53 1.59 15.15
N GLY A 494 -25.46 2.33 15.75
CA GLY A 494 -26.24 3.37 15.08
C GLY A 494 -27.66 2.91 14.75
N HIS A 495 -28.26 3.52 13.72
CA HIS A 495 -29.66 3.27 13.36
C HIS A 495 -29.81 2.11 12.36
N LEU A 496 -30.65 1.14 12.68
CA LEU A 496 -31.15 0.09 11.79
C LEU A 496 -32.57 -0.24 12.28
N ASP A 497 -33.56 -0.13 11.41
CA ASP A 497 -34.93 -0.50 11.76
C ASP A 497 -35.09 -2.01 11.55
N LEU A 498 -35.17 -2.76 12.65
CA LEU A 498 -35.24 -4.22 12.64
C LEU A 498 -36.59 -4.74 12.13
N ASP A 499 -37.64 -3.93 12.16
CA ASP A 499 -38.98 -4.33 11.72
C ASP A 499 -39.01 -4.60 10.20
N GLU A 500 -38.06 -4.04 9.43
CA GLU A 500 -37.88 -4.35 8.00
C GLU A 500 -37.23 -5.73 7.73
N PHE A 501 -36.77 -6.45 8.76
CA PHE A 501 -36.04 -7.72 8.63
C PHE A 501 -36.69 -8.86 9.45
N PRO A 502 -37.90 -9.33 9.05
CA PRO A 502 -38.64 -10.35 9.79
C PRO A 502 -37.88 -11.66 9.97
N GLU A 503 -36.90 -11.97 9.11
CA GLU A 503 -36.02 -13.13 9.26
C GLU A 503 -35.17 -13.09 10.55
N LEU A 504 -34.95 -11.91 11.14
CA LEU A 504 -34.16 -11.74 12.37
C LEU A 504 -35.00 -11.90 13.64
N GLU A 505 -36.33 -11.95 13.54
CA GLU A 505 -37.24 -12.01 14.70
C GLU A 505 -36.94 -13.20 15.62
N ALA A 506 -36.74 -14.39 15.03
CA ALA A 506 -36.45 -15.61 15.78
C ALA A 506 -35.11 -15.57 16.53
N VAL A 507 -34.21 -14.65 16.17
CA VAL A 507 -32.88 -14.47 16.78
C VAL A 507 -32.74 -13.12 17.48
N HIS A 508 -33.84 -12.41 17.75
CA HIS A 508 -33.84 -11.08 18.37
C HIS A 508 -33.03 -11.04 19.68
N GLY A 509 -33.08 -12.09 20.49
CA GLY A 509 -32.28 -12.20 21.73
C GLY A 509 -30.75 -12.24 21.54
N GLN A 510 -30.28 -12.35 20.30
CA GLN A 510 -28.86 -12.31 19.93
C GLN A 510 -28.43 -10.97 19.32
N ILE A 511 -29.34 -9.98 19.26
CA ILE A 511 -29.08 -8.68 18.65
C ILE A 511 -28.84 -7.64 19.76
N GLU A 512 -27.66 -7.01 19.72
CA GLU A 512 -27.27 -5.88 20.56
C GLU A 512 -27.35 -4.60 19.73
N GLN A 513 -28.33 -3.73 20.03
CA GLN A 513 -28.37 -2.39 19.46
C GLN A 513 -27.58 -1.41 20.35
N ARG A 514 -26.64 -0.70 19.74
CA ARG A 514 -25.79 0.31 20.39
C ARG A 514 -26.07 1.68 19.78
N PRO A 515 -26.08 2.75 20.60
CA PRO A 515 -26.39 4.08 20.12
C PRO A 515 -25.38 4.56 19.08
N LEU A 516 -25.80 5.50 18.23
CA LEU A 516 -24.86 6.24 17.39
C LEU A 516 -23.87 6.98 18.30
N VAL A 517 -22.58 6.89 17.99
CA VAL A 517 -21.52 7.57 18.73
C VAL A 517 -20.84 8.62 17.86
N ASP A 518 -20.26 9.62 18.53
CA ASP A 518 -19.40 10.61 17.89
C ASP A 518 -18.21 9.95 17.20
N PHE A 519 -17.67 10.67 16.21
CA PHE A 519 -16.60 10.13 15.38
C PHE A 519 -15.41 9.65 16.21
N ASP A 520 -15.03 10.35 17.29
CA ASP A 520 -13.89 10.03 18.15
C ASP A 520 -14.08 8.76 19.00
N ALA A 521 -15.33 8.42 19.33
CA ALA A 521 -15.66 7.20 20.06
C ALA A 521 -15.84 5.98 19.14
N LEU A 522 -16.10 6.19 17.85
CA LEU A 522 -16.32 5.12 16.86
C LEU A 522 -15.26 4.00 16.89
N PRO A 523 -13.94 4.28 16.97
CA PRO A 523 -12.95 3.21 16.94
C PRO A 523 -13.04 2.28 18.14
N ALA A 524 -13.38 2.79 19.32
CA ALA A 524 -13.56 1.98 20.52
C ALA A 524 -14.75 1.04 20.37
N GLU A 525 -15.82 1.49 19.71
CA GLU A 525 -16.98 0.67 19.38
C GLU A 525 -16.65 -0.38 18.30
N LEU A 526 -15.94 0.00 17.24
CA LEU A 526 -15.49 -0.94 16.21
C LEU A 526 -14.57 -2.03 16.80
N ALA A 527 -13.70 -1.69 17.75
CA ALA A 527 -12.82 -2.64 18.43
C ALA A 527 -13.57 -3.68 19.29
N ARG A 528 -14.89 -3.52 19.50
CA ARG A 528 -15.74 -4.52 20.15
C ARG A 528 -16.10 -5.67 19.20
N PHE A 529 -15.97 -5.47 17.89
CA PHE A 529 -16.38 -6.45 16.90
C PHE A 529 -15.30 -7.53 16.73
N ASP A 530 -15.73 -8.77 16.50
CA ASP A 530 -14.87 -9.85 16.02
C ASP A 530 -14.84 -9.89 14.49
N ILE A 531 -15.99 -9.61 13.87
CA ILE A 531 -16.22 -9.61 12.43
C ILE A 531 -17.00 -8.34 12.11
N ASN A 532 -16.46 -7.49 11.25
CA ASN A 532 -17.13 -6.31 10.75
C ASN A 532 -17.88 -6.62 9.44
N LEU A 533 -19.12 -6.15 9.35
CA LEU A 533 -19.93 -6.21 8.14
C LEU A 533 -19.86 -4.88 7.40
N ALA A 534 -19.49 -4.94 6.12
CA ALA A 534 -19.54 -3.80 5.20
C ALA A 534 -20.45 -4.10 4.00
N PRO A 535 -21.74 -4.39 4.21
CA PRO A 535 -22.67 -4.63 3.13
C PRO A 535 -23.02 -3.31 2.44
N LEU A 536 -23.17 -3.40 1.13
CA LEU A 536 -23.70 -2.37 0.24
C LEU A 536 -24.57 -3.06 -0.79
N GLN A 537 -25.71 -2.43 -1.14
CA GLN A 537 -26.60 -2.96 -2.15
C GLN A 537 -25.83 -3.15 -3.47
N ARG A 538 -25.81 -4.39 -3.98
CA ARG A 538 -25.14 -4.69 -5.25
C ARG A 538 -25.99 -4.24 -6.43
N ASP A 539 -25.36 -4.08 -7.59
CA ASP A 539 -25.99 -3.56 -8.81
C ASP A 539 -26.66 -2.18 -8.62
N ASN A 540 -26.19 -1.44 -7.62
CA ASN A 540 -26.65 -0.09 -7.32
C ASN A 540 -25.52 0.90 -7.69
N PRO A 541 -25.68 1.67 -8.79
CA PRO A 541 -24.66 2.60 -9.26
C PRO A 541 -24.30 3.71 -8.26
N PHE A 542 -25.17 4.03 -7.29
CA PHE A 542 -24.84 4.94 -6.19
C PHE A 542 -23.88 4.27 -5.20
N CYS A 543 -24.15 3.01 -4.82
CA CYS A 543 -23.31 2.25 -3.91
C CYS A 543 -21.95 1.88 -4.52
N ASP A 544 -21.88 1.66 -5.84
CA ASP A 544 -20.61 1.42 -6.54
C ASP A 544 -19.63 2.59 -6.46
N CYS A 545 -20.13 3.81 -6.17
CA CYS A 545 -19.31 5.00 -6.00
C CYS A 545 -18.81 5.20 -4.56
N LYS A 546 -19.42 4.53 -3.57
CA LYS A 546 -19.08 4.70 -2.14
C LYS A 546 -17.65 4.25 -1.85
N SER A 547 -17.03 4.89 -0.86
CA SER A 547 -15.67 4.56 -0.45
C SER A 547 -15.59 3.43 0.58
N GLU A 548 -14.38 2.95 0.76
CA GLU A 548 -13.97 1.81 1.56
C GLU A 548 -13.82 2.10 3.08
N LEU A 549 -14.49 3.15 3.60
CA LEU A 549 -14.37 3.59 5.01
C LEU A 549 -14.59 2.44 6.01
N LYS A 550 -15.72 1.72 5.86
CA LYS A 550 -16.10 0.62 6.75
C LYS A 550 -15.06 -0.49 6.81
N TYR A 551 -14.25 -0.66 5.76
CA TYR A 551 -13.15 -1.62 5.75
C TYR A 551 -11.95 -1.10 6.53
N PHE A 552 -11.38 0.05 6.14
CA PHE A 552 -10.12 0.47 6.75
C PHE A 552 -10.27 1.01 8.17
N GLU A 553 -11.45 1.51 8.56
CA GLU A 553 -11.75 1.90 9.96
C GLU A 553 -11.73 0.67 10.88
N ALA A 554 -12.42 -0.41 10.49
CA ALA A 554 -12.43 -1.67 11.25
C ALA A 554 -11.06 -2.35 11.22
N ALA A 555 -10.39 -2.36 10.07
CA ALA A 555 -9.05 -2.90 9.94
C ALA A 555 -8.03 -2.14 10.81
N ALA A 556 -8.14 -0.81 10.93
CA ALA A 556 -7.27 0.00 11.76
C ALA A 556 -7.29 -0.45 13.22
N VAL A 557 -8.43 -0.91 13.74
CA VAL A 557 -8.57 -1.44 15.10
C VAL A 557 -8.39 -2.96 15.21
N GLY A 558 -7.95 -3.61 14.13
CA GLY A 558 -7.64 -5.03 14.11
C GLY A 558 -8.87 -5.93 14.02
N VAL A 559 -9.89 -5.53 13.24
CA VAL A 559 -11.10 -6.32 13.00
C VAL A 559 -11.19 -6.75 11.53
N THR A 560 -11.47 -8.03 11.29
CA THR A 560 -11.67 -8.58 9.95
C THR A 560 -13.00 -8.12 9.37
N THR A 561 -13.03 -7.73 8.10
CA THR A 561 -14.24 -7.31 7.41
C THR A 561 -14.70 -8.33 6.36
N ILE A 562 -16.01 -8.59 6.29
CA ILE A 562 -16.67 -9.15 5.12
C ILE A 562 -17.45 -8.01 4.44
N ALA A 563 -17.25 -7.80 3.15
CA ALA A 563 -17.88 -6.71 2.40
C ALA A 563 -18.64 -7.22 1.17
N SER A 564 -19.66 -6.47 0.75
CA SER A 564 -20.28 -6.67 -0.57
C SER A 564 -19.26 -6.46 -1.68
N ALA A 565 -19.39 -7.19 -2.78
CA ALA A 565 -18.54 -7.10 -3.96
C ALA A 565 -18.74 -5.82 -4.82
N THR A 566 -18.75 -4.64 -4.20
CA THR A 566 -18.72 -3.37 -4.94
C THR A 566 -17.29 -3.09 -5.47
N PRO A 567 -17.12 -2.30 -6.54
CA PRO A 567 -15.80 -2.07 -7.11
C PRO A 567 -14.79 -1.48 -6.11
N PRO A 568 -15.12 -0.46 -5.29
CA PRO A 568 -14.17 0.09 -4.31
C PRO A 568 -13.76 -0.92 -3.23
N MET A 569 -14.69 -1.80 -2.81
CA MET A 569 -14.36 -2.86 -1.84
C MET A 569 -13.49 -3.95 -2.47
N CYS A 570 -13.76 -4.36 -3.72
CA CYS A 570 -12.90 -5.32 -4.44
C CYS A 570 -11.50 -4.76 -4.73
N ASP A 571 -11.38 -3.45 -4.94
CA ASP A 571 -10.10 -2.76 -5.11
C ASP A 571 -9.33 -2.63 -3.78
N ALA A 572 -10.03 -2.48 -2.66
CA ALA A 572 -9.45 -2.25 -1.34
C ALA A 572 -9.10 -3.55 -0.60
N ILE A 573 -9.96 -4.56 -0.68
CA ILE A 573 -9.83 -5.80 0.10
C ILE A 573 -9.05 -6.84 -0.69
N ILE A 574 -8.04 -7.38 -0.01
CA ILE A 574 -7.30 -8.52 -0.45
C ILE A 574 -8.07 -9.77 -0.01
N ASP A 575 -8.92 -10.29 -0.89
CA ASP A 575 -9.84 -11.38 -0.57
C ASP A 575 -9.11 -12.60 0.03
N GLY A 576 -9.60 -13.08 1.18
CA GLY A 576 -9.00 -14.16 1.97
C GLY A 576 -7.80 -13.77 2.83
N GLN A 577 -7.27 -12.54 2.70
CA GLN A 577 -6.07 -12.12 3.42
C GLN A 577 -6.28 -10.92 4.33
N THR A 578 -6.86 -9.83 3.84
CA THR A 578 -7.12 -8.63 4.65
C THR A 578 -8.61 -8.41 4.91
N GLY A 579 -9.46 -9.16 4.22
CA GLY A 579 -10.89 -9.22 4.41
C GLY A 579 -11.46 -10.25 3.46
N PHE A 580 -12.78 -10.28 3.34
CA PHE A 580 -13.47 -11.20 2.44
C PHE A 580 -14.53 -10.47 1.62
N ILE A 581 -14.68 -10.89 0.37
CA ILE A 581 -15.67 -10.35 -0.56
C ILE A 581 -16.82 -11.34 -0.73
N ALA A 582 -18.04 -10.89 -0.39
CA ALA A 582 -19.26 -11.63 -0.61
C ALA A 582 -19.99 -11.14 -1.88
N ARG A 583 -20.24 -12.07 -2.79
CA ARG A 583 -20.90 -11.85 -4.09
C ARG A 583 -22.34 -12.34 -4.12
N ASP A 584 -22.82 -12.99 -3.07
CA ASP A 584 -24.20 -13.45 -2.94
C ASP A 584 -24.47 -13.83 -1.47
N SER A 585 -25.76 -14.04 -1.15
CA SER A 585 -26.21 -14.44 0.19
C SER A 585 -25.55 -15.75 0.67
N GLY A 586 -25.32 -16.70 -0.24
CA GLY A 586 -24.64 -17.95 0.09
C GLY A 586 -23.17 -17.75 0.48
N GLN A 587 -22.46 -16.82 -0.16
CA GLN A 587 -21.10 -16.44 0.21
C GLN A 587 -21.06 -15.71 1.55
N TRP A 588 -21.98 -14.79 1.82
CA TRP A 588 -22.11 -14.17 3.14
C TRP A 588 -22.22 -15.23 4.24
N GLN A 589 -23.13 -16.19 4.08
CA GLN A 589 -23.33 -17.26 5.05
C GLN A 589 -22.06 -18.12 5.24
N ARG A 590 -21.43 -18.57 4.14
CA ARG A 590 -20.22 -19.40 4.22
C ARG A 590 -19.06 -18.68 4.89
N LEU A 591 -18.84 -17.41 4.57
CA LEU A 591 -17.75 -16.61 5.12
C LEU A 591 -17.97 -16.31 6.61
N LEU A 592 -19.20 -16.01 7.02
CA LEU A 592 -19.56 -15.85 8.43
C LEU A 592 -19.29 -17.14 9.21
N ILE A 593 -19.76 -18.29 8.72
CA ILE A 593 -19.50 -19.60 9.32
C ILE A 593 -18.00 -19.84 9.44
N GLN A 594 -17.25 -19.62 8.35
CA GLN A 594 -15.82 -19.84 8.32
C GLN A 594 -15.08 -19.00 9.36
N LEU A 595 -15.42 -17.70 9.48
CA LEU A 595 -14.78 -16.81 10.44
C LEU A 595 -15.20 -17.09 11.89
N ILE A 596 -16.39 -17.63 12.12
CA ILE A 596 -16.84 -18.11 13.43
C ILE A 596 -16.05 -19.35 13.84
N GLU A 597 -15.99 -20.36 12.96
CA GLU A 597 -15.37 -21.68 13.24
C GLU A 597 -13.84 -21.63 13.23
N GLN A 598 -13.22 -20.66 12.54
CA GLN A 598 -11.76 -20.56 12.38
C GLN A 598 -11.18 -19.27 13.01
N PRO A 599 -11.09 -19.18 14.36
CA PRO A 599 -10.58 -17.99 15.04
C PRO A 599 -9.13 -17.65 14.68
N ALA A 600 -8.29 -18.63 14.35
CA ALA A 600 -6.93 -18.39 13.86
C ALA A 600 -6.94 -17.63 12.54
N LEU A 601 -7.77 -18.04 11.57
CA LEU A 601 -7.95 -17.35 10.29
C LEU A 601 -8.46 -15.91 10.51
N ARG A 602 -9.47 -15.76 11.38
CA ARG A 602 -10.04 -14.45 11.73
C ARG A 602 -8.99 -13.50 12.30
N ARG A 603 -8.20 -13.94 13.27
CA ARG A 603 -7.13 -13.13 13.89
C ARG A 603 -6.01 -12.78 12.91
N ASP A 604 -5.59 -13.75 12.09
CA ASP A 604 -4.55 -13.53 11.08
C ASP A 604 -5.00 -12.57 9.99
N CYS A 605 -6.26 -12.67 9.55
CA CYS A 605 -6.85 -11.74 8.61
C CYS A 605 -6.89 -10.34 9.18
N ALA A 606 -7.36 -10.17 10.41
CA ALA A 606 -7.46 -8.87 11.07
C ALA A 606 -6.09 -8.20 11.26
N ARG A 607 -5.06 -8.97 11.60
CA ARG A 607 -3.67 -8.49 11.70
C ARG A 607 -3.14 -8.00 10.35
N ARG A 608 -3.39 -8.73 9.27
CA ARG A 608 -3.00 -8.31 7.91
C ARG A 608 -3.82 -7.10 7.45
N ALA A 609 -5.11 -7.07 7.73
CA ALA A 609 -6.00 -5.94 7.48
C ALA A 609 -5.48 -4.67 8.13
N ARG A 610 -5.08 -4.75 9.40
CA ARG A 610 -4.49 -3.61 10.11
C ARG A 610 -3.21 -3.13 9.42
N ALA A 611 -2.26 -4.02 9.15
CA ALA A 611 -1.02 -3.64 8.48
C ALA A 611 -1.29 -2.95 7.12
N HIS A 612 -2.28 -3.46 6.39
CA HIS A 612 -2.77 -2.88 5.13
C HIS A 612 -3.41 -1.50 5.30
N ALA A 613 -4.31 -1.36 6.26
CA ALA A 613 -4.96 -0.09 6.57
C ALA A 613 -3.93 0.99 6.91
N LEU A 614 -2.97 0.69 7.78
CA LEU A 614 -1.93 1.65 8.18
C LEU A 614 -1.00 2.01 7.01
N ALA A 615 -0.65 1.04 6.16
CA ALA A 615 0.25 1.27 5.03
C ALA A 615 -0.39 2.05 3.88
N CYS A 616 -1.65 1.77 3.57
CA CYS A 616 -2.33 2.31 2.39
C CYS A 616 -3.27 3.48 2.71
N TYR A 617 -3.80 3.54 3.93
CA TYR A 617 -4.79 4.53 4.36
C TYR A 617 -4.27 5.38 5.53
N GLY A 618 -3.07 5.13 6.04
CA GLY A 618 -2.46 5.94 7.09
C GLY A 618 -2.29 7.41 6.69
N PRO A 619 -2.21 8.33 7.67
CA PRO A 619 -2.16 9.77 7.47
C PRO A 619 -0.96 10.21 6.63
N GLU A 620 0.22 9.58 6.80
CA GLU A 620 1.42 9.88 5.99
C GLU A 620 1.17 9.55 4.51
N ALA A 621 0.74 8.31 4.23
CA ALA A 621 0.49 7.84 2.86
C ALA A 621 -0.61 8.66 2.16
N ARG A 622 -1.69 8.98 2.87
CA ARG A 622 -2.83 9.72 2.32
C ARG A 622 -2.55 11.21 2.20
N GLY A 623 -1.84 11.79 3.16
CA GLY A 623 -1.38 13.18 3.09
C GLY A 623 -0.39 13.39 1.94
N GLU A 624 0.57 12.48 1.73
CA GLU A 624 1.47 12.52 0.57
C GLU A 624 0.70 12.43 -0.76
N TRP A 625 -0.27 11.51 -0.85
CA TRP A 625 -1.11 11.35 -2.04
C TRP A 625 -1.89 12.63 -2.34
N PHE A 626 -2.61 13.17 -1.35
CA PHE A 626 -3.38 14.39 -1.50
C PHE A 626 -2.49 15.55 -1.98
N ILE A 627 -1.34 15.76 -1.35
CA ILE A 627 -0.46 16.88 -1.68
C ILE A 627 0.08 16.78 -3.09
N SER A 628 0.39 15.58 -3.57
CA SER A 628 0.84 15.42 -4.95
C SER A 628 -0.28 15.63 -5.97
N VAL A 629 -1.51 15.20 -5.69
CA VAL A 629 -2.65 15.53 -6.56
C VAL A 629 -2.88 17.03 -6.56
N PHE A 630 -2.95 17.63 -5.38
CA PHE A 630 -3.19 19.06 -5.20
C PHE A 630 -2.14 19.91 -5.92
N SER A 631 -0.85 19.63 -5.71
CA SER A 631 0.24 20.36 -6.37
C SER A 631 0.25 20.16 -7.88
N ALA A 632 -0.12 18.97 -8.38
CA ALA A 632 -0.27 18.73 -9.81
C ALA A 632 -1.43 19.54 -10.39
N LEU A 633 -2.59 19.55 -9.73
CA LEU A 633 -3.73 20.37 -10.13
C LEU A 633 -3.39 21.85 -10.20
N LEU A 634 -2.70 22.39 -9.18
CA LEU A 634 -2.32 23.80 -9.20
C LEU A 634 -1.38 24.14 -10.37
N ARG A 635 -0.44 23.24 -10.72
CA ARG A 635 0.41 23.44 -11.91
C ARG A 635 -0.37 23.34 -13.21
N ASP A 636 -1.30 22.39 -13.31
CA ASP A 636 -2.10 22.18 -14.51
C ASP A 636 -3.10 23.33 -14.75
N ILE A 637 -3.61 23.98 -13.68
CA ILE A 637 -4.56 25.10 -13.77
C ILE A 637 -3.87 26.44 -14.07
N THR A 638 -2.62 26.60 -13.62
CA THR A 638 -1.86 27.88 -13.76
C THR A 638 -1.00 27.96 -15.03
N GLN A 639 -0.85 26.86 -15.78
CA GLN A 639 -0.23 26.82 -17.10
C GLN A 639 -1.29 26.96 -18.19
#